data_AF-A0A920YNF9-F1
#
_entry.id   AF-A0A920YNF9-F1
#
_cell.length_a   1.000
_cell.length_b   1.000
_cell.length_c   1.000
_cell.angle_alpha   90.00
_cell.angle_beta   90.00
_cell.angle_gamma   90.00
#
_symmetry.space_group_name_H-M   'P 1'
#
loop_
_entity.id
_entity.type
_entity.pdbx_description
1 polymer ?
#
loop_
_entity_poly.entity_id
_entity_poly.type
_entity_poly.pdbx_seq_one_letter_code
_entity_poly.pdbx_strand_id
1 'polypeptide(L)'
;MAKKKKLSWNKAAAPGAGGGEAAAPQAGPAGPAKRTGGTGTTGASAAAAIYWLVYAGVLGLLVVPPFFRGLFFPREQLIALLVTLGLFILWWVRRFLLRAGGFFNGPVDLAALALVAAYGLSFFVAVNPRAAIGELLKNLNYFLLLWLALELVREKRDPGIFLRVLVLAGVATAVLGVGVAAGTFAYKGAFEGGRLSSSFQYPNTFASYLATLSLMAVALAAETPRLWEKPLLSGAAGFMLLTFLFTQSRGALLILPPAALVLLIAAPRGTRPAVFWHLLAAGAGALACAGPFGTALAAKGGGGALLWQWSALAAGLAGALSLLALPLARLSAGPYRRAAAVVLAGVLVAVLAVAVVKVGPAKLLPANLLARFKTISLSTHGAAERIWWTRDAFRMVQDRPILGAGGGGWDALYHQYQYYLYWSNQVHNHWLQTWVEVGTVGFLAFLALWGAALYCALRVLVLSRDTGLRLLTAGILAAALNLGAHSFIDFNLSLSAVSFTLWTLLALAQAAAQQGDCLPALSFARTRAAWPGAVAALLAALTMAGAGSLLAGFNYGQQGAKFLEYNNIPFAIQRFEQAVKYDPLTASYKIDLAQCLEKTGQKQKDEKLIRRALDLVRRGQQQEPTNATFAAIRAAMVFRHGFVDEGLTYAERVVELMPRRAADYESLAQAYVEAARYYQKKGETARADELLAKLDALPSRIEKLLAATPERYRSLGEPPLAVTPRLNIYVGAGKYLAGRYDEAQAQLAPLAESKDKNLQAEARLWLGLTAAKQGDRAGAQKLIQEALQARPDLAAQLQ
;
A
#
# COMPACT_ATOMS: atom_id res chain seq x y z
N MET A 1 15.44 73.32 -19.85
CA MET A 1 16.66 74.09 -20.18
C MET A 1 17.78 73.59 -19.27
N ALA A 2 18.65 72.63 -19.61
CA ALA A 2 19.55 72.39 -20.75
C ALA A 2 20.83 73.26 -20.77
N LYS A 3 21.94 72.58 -20.41
CA LYS A 3 23.34 72.67 -20.91
C LYS A 3 24.40 73.49 -20.15
N LYS A 4 25.62 72.88 -20.25
CA LYS A 4 27.01 73.34 -20.00
C LYS A 4 27.53 73.02 -18.58
N LYS A 5 28.75 72.53 -18.34
CA LYS A 5 30.04 72.74 -19.05
C LYS A 5 31.08 71.66 -18.62
N LYS A 6 32.05 71.37 -19.49
CA LYS A 6 33.28 70.58 -19.24
C LYS A 6 34.48 71.51 -18.92
N LEU A 7 35.58 70.87 -18.49
CA LEU A 7 37.02 71.27 -18.50
C LEU A 7 37.52 72.08 -17.27
N SER A 8 38.72 71.90 -16.68
CA SER A 8 39.84 70.92 -16.78
C SER A 8 41.10 71.48 -16.05
N TRP A 9 42.04 70.60 -15.65
CA TRP A 9 43.49 70.78 -15.36
C TRP A 9 43.93 71.48 -14.05
N ASN A 10 45.13 71.29 -13.48
CA ASN A 10 46.07 70.17 -13.21
C ASN A 10 47.31 70.79 -12.49
N LYS A 11 48.10 69.96 -11.77
CA LYS A 11 49.47 70.18 -11.24
C LYS A 11 49.64 71.11 -10.02
N ALA A 12 50.65 70.97 -9.13
CA ALA A 12 51.63 69.94 -8.74
C ALA A 12 52.51 70.56 -7.62
N ALA A 13 53.14 69.74 -6.76
CA ALA A 13 54.53 69.85 -6.24
C ALA A 13 54.68 69.53 -4.73
N ALA A 14 55.66 68.66 -4.44
CA ALA A 14 56.21 68.23 -3.15
C ALA A 14 57.41 69.15 -2.74
N PRO A 15 58.33 68.90 -1.75
CA PRO A 15 58.77 67.61 -1.14
C PRO A 15 59.25 67.58 0.36
N GLY A 16 59.57 66.35 0.85
CA GLY A 16 60.58 65.99 1.89
C GLY A 16 60.12 65.98 3.36
N ALA A 17 60.58 65.13 4.31
CA ALA A 17 61.41 63.91 4.40
C ALA A 17 61.05 63.29 5.79
N GLY A 18 60.80 61.99 5.97
CA GLY A 18 61.78 60.98 6.38
C GLY A 18 61.28 60.15 7.61
N GLY A 19 61.47 58.82 7.58
CA GLY A 19 61.55 57.96 8.78
C GLY A 19 60.48 56.87 9.00
N GLY A 20 60.85 55.59 8.77
CA GLY A 20 60.51 54.46 9.65
C GLY A 20 59.38 53.48 9.26
N GLU A 21 59.80 52.31 8.76
CA GLU A 21 59.21 50.94 8.77
C GLU A 21 57.90 50.69 9.57
N ALA A 22 56.93 49.88 9.14
CA ALA A 22 57.04 48.52 8.61
C ALA A 22 55.82 48.11 7.74
N ALA A 23 56.08 47.19 6.80
CA ALA A 23 55.21 46.80 5.69
C ALA A 23 54.35 45.56 5.97
N ALA A 24 53.12 45.56 5.45
CA ALA A 24 52.42 44.38 4.96
C ALA A 24 51.60 44.78 3.70
N PRO A 25 51.78 44.12 2.54
CA PRO A 25 51.37 44.68 1.26
C PRO A 25 49.89 44.40 0.94
N GLN A 26 49.17 45.46 0.61
CA GLN A 26 48.01 45.40 -0.29
C GLN A 26 48.52 45.13 -1.71
N ALA A 27 47.92 44.14 -2.38
CA ALA A 27 48.10 43.91 -3.80
C ALA A 27 46.76 44.05 -4.52
N GLY A 28 46.68 45.04 -5.41
CA GLY A 28 45.92 44.96 -6.65
C GLY A 28 46.78 45.58 -7.76
N PRO A 29 46.45 45.44 -9.06
CA PRO A 29 45.63 44.44 -9.73
C PRO A 29 46.46 43.68 -10.81
N ALA A 30 46.34 42.35 -10.90
CA ALA A 30 46.91 41.61 -12.02
C ALA A 30 45.87 41.48 -13.16
N GLY A 31 46.31 41.82 -14.38
CA GLY A 31 45.51 41.77 -15.61
C GLY A 31 44.98 40.38 -15.99
N PRO A 32 44.23 40.28 -17.12
CA PRO A 32 43.44 39.11 -17.43
C PRO A 32 44.35 37.91 -17.73
N ALA A 33 44.39 36.96 -16.80
CA ALA A 33 45.05 35.68 -17.03
C ALA A 33 44.34 34.95 -18.18
N LYS A 34 45.14 34.65 -19.20
CA LYS A 34 44.79 33.90 -20.40
C LYS A 34 43.95 32.67 -20.10
N ARG A 35 42.84 32.54 -20.85
CA ARG A 35 42.10 31.30 -21.06
C ARG A 35 43.05 30.17 -21.50
N THR A 36 43.23 29.19 -20.62
CA THR A 36 43.46 27.79 -20.99
C THR A 36 42.08 27.13 -20.87
N GLY A 37 41.36 26.74 -21.93
CA GLY A 37 41.76 25.77 -22.94
C GLY A 37 41.11 24.41 -22.62
N GLY A 38 39.88 24.18 -23.09
CA GLY A 38 39.43 22.85 -23.54
C GLY A 38 38.44 22.03 -22.68
N THR A 39 38.59 21.91 -21.37
CA THR A 39 37.92 20.81 -20.62
C THR A 39 36.75 21.24 -19.70
N GLY A 40 36.57 22.53 -19.43
CA GLY A 40 35.53 23.02 -18.52
C GLY A 40 34.13 23.14 -19.13
N THR A 41 34.01 23.28 -20.45
CA THR A 41 32.73 23.53 -21.14
C THR A 41 31.95 22.23 -21.41
N THR A 42 32.65 21.13 -21.68
CA THR A 42 32.04 19.82 -21.94
C THR A 42 31.42 19.21 -20.68
N GLY A 43 32.12 19.28 -19.54
CA GLY A 43 31.62 18.81 -18.24
C GLY A 43 30.39 19.60 -17.74
N ALA A 44 30.38 20.92 -17.96
CA ALA A 44 29.23 21.77 -17.61
C ALA A 44 28.00 21.49 -18.49
N SER A 45 28.21 21.26 -19.80
CA SER A 45 27.14 20.87 -20.73
C SER A 45 26.53 19.51 -20.37
N ALA A 46 27.38 18.52 -20.08
CA ALA A 46 26.93 17.20 -19.62
C ALA A 46 26.17 17.27 -18.29
N ALA A 47 26.66 18.04 -17.32
CA ALA A 47 25.99 18.23 -16.03
C ALA A 47 24.60 18.90 -16.18
N ALA A 48 24.44 19.82 -17.13
CA ALA A 48 23.16 20.44 -17.44
C ALA A 48 22.20 19.45 -18.13
N ALA A 49 22.69 18.64 -19.07
CA ALA A 49 21.87 17.60 -19.70
C ALA A 49 21.37 16.56 -18.68
N ILE A 50 22.24 16.10 -17.78
CA ILE A 50 21.88 15.16 -16.71
C ILE A 50 20.82 15.79 -15.78
N TYR A 51 20.96 17.07 -15.42
CA TYR A 51 19.96 17.76 -14.60
C TYR A 51 18.57 17.64 -15.23
N TRP A 52 18.42 17.97 -16.50
CA TRP A 52 17.12 17.96 -17.18
C TRP A 52 16.56 16.55 -17.38
N LEU A 53 17.43 15.58 -17.60
CA LEU A 53 17.02 14.17 -17.66
C LEU A 53 16.52 13.68 -16.31
N VAL A 54 17.22 13.97 -15.21
CA VAL A 54 16.77 13.63 -13.85
C VAL A 54 15.48 14.36 -13.51
N TYR A 55 15.39 15.64 -13.84
CA TYR A 55 14.19 16.46 -13.63
C TYR A 55 12.97 15.87 -14.35
N ALA A 56 13.08 15.58 -15.66
CA ALA A 56 12.02 14.96 -16.43
C ALA A 56 11.68 13.55 -15.92
N GLY A 57 12.68 12.76 -15.55
CA GLY A 57 12.50 11.42 -14.99
C GLY A 57 11.73 11.42 -13.67
N VAL A 58 12.05 12.33 -12.75
CA VAL A 58 11.34 12.49 -11.48
C VAL A 58 9.90 12.94 -11.72
N LEU A 59 9.64 13.89 -12.62
CA LEU A 59 8.27 14.26 -12.97
C LEU A 59 7.51 13.09 -13.61
N GLY A 60 8.17 12.28 -14.45
CA GLY A 60 7.62 11.05 -15.00
C GLY A 60 7.23 10.04 -13.93
N LEU A 61 8.05 9.88 -12.88
CA LEU A 61 7.74 9.05 -11.71
C LEU A 61 6.56 9.57 -10.87
N LEU A 62 6.11 10.80 -11.07
CA LEU A 62 4.89 11.32 -10.41
C LEU A 62 3.63 11.11 -11.25
N VAL A 63 3.75 11.03 -12.58
CA VAL A 63 2.61 10.93 -13.51
C VAL A 63 2.33 9.49 -13.93
N VAL A 64 3.37 8.71 -14.21
CA VAL A 64 3.23 7.38 -14.82
C VAL A 64 2.80 6.30 -13.82
N PRO A 65 3.37 6.22 -12.60
CA PRO A 65 3.02 5.18 -11.62
C PRO A 65 1.54 5.00 -11.26
N PRO A 66 0.72 6.05 -11.12
CA PRO A 66 -0.72 5.91 -10.89
C PRO A 66 -1.44 5.01 -11.91
N PHE A 67 -0.95 4.93 -13.16
CA PHE A 67 -1.55 4.13 -14.24
C PHE A 67 -1.27 2.62 -14.15
N PHE A 68 -0.36 2.19 -13.28
CA PHE A 68 0.04 0.80 -13.11
C PHE A 68 -0.52 0.22 -11.81
N ARG A 69 -1.86 0.20 -11.67
CA ARG A 69 -2.53 -0.34 -10.46
C ARG A 69 -2.06 0.35 -9.18
N GLY A 70 -1.80 1.66 -9.29
CA GLY A 70 -1.21 2.50 -8.25
C GLY A 70 0.15 2.02 -7.72
N LEU A 71 0.88 1.20 -8.48
CA LEU A 71 2.07 0.47 -8.02
C LEU A 71 1.80 -0.37 -6.76
N PHE A 72 0.69 -1.11 -6.72
CA PHE A 72 0.40 -2.03 -5.62
C PHE A 72 1.23 -3.33 -5.70
N PHE A 73 1.55 -3.79 -6.91
CA PHE A 73 2.13 -5.11 -7.12
C PHE A 73 3.68 -5.09 -7.14
N PRO A 74 4.36 -6.15 -6.65
CA PRO A 74 5.82 -6.16 -6.49
C PRO A 74 6.61 -5.95 -7.79
N ARG A 75 6.14 -6.51 -8.92
CA ARG A 75 6.84 -6.39 -10.21
C ARG A 75 6.96 -4.94 -10.63
N GLU A 76 5.85 -4.22 -10.61
CA GLU A 76 5.80 -2.82 -11.00
C GLU A 76 6.57 -1.94 -10.01
N GLN A 77 6.53 -2.25 -8.71
CA GLN A 77 7.33 -1.56 -7.69
C GLN A 77 8.83 -1.72 -7.92
N LEU A 78 9.31 -2.92 -8.27
CA LEU A 78 10.72 -3.18 -8.60
C LEU A 78 11.15 -2.39 -9.84
N ILE A 79 10.32 -2.36 -10.90
CA ILE A 79 10.60 -1.57 -12.11
C ILE A 79 10.72 -0.09 -11.76
N ALA A 80 9.78 0.45 -10.98
CA ALA A 80 9.84 1.85 -10.55
C ALA A 80 11.09 2.14 -9.72
N LEU A 81 11.49 1.24 -8.82
CA LEU A 81 12.72 1.37 -8.04
C LEU A 81 13.97 1.39 -8.93
N LEU A 82 14.06 0.52 -9.95
CA LEU A 82 15.19 0.52 -10.88
C LEU A 82 15.31 1.87 -11.62
N VAL A 83 14.18 2.45 -12.03
CA VAL A 83 14.15 3.79 -12.63
C VAL A 83 14.66 4.84 -11.63
N THR A 84 14.11 4.87 -10.41
CA THR A 84 14.54 5.83 -9.37
C THR A 84 16.03 5.71 -9.04
N LEU A 85 16.55 4.49 -8.90
CA LEU A 85 17.98 4.23 -8.66
C LEU A 85 18.84 4.74 -9.82
N GLY A 86 18.41 4.55 -11.06
CA GLY A 86 19.10 5.08 -12.24
C GLY A 86 19.18 6.60 -12.22
N LEU A 87 18.06 7.27 -11.93
CA LEU A 87 18.03 8.73 -11.79
C LEU A 87 18.91 9.22 -10.63
N PHE A 88 18.93 8.49 -9.52
CA PHE A 88 19.76 8.81 -8.36
C PHE A 88 21.27 8.67 -8.66
N ILE A 89 21.67 7.61 -9.35
CA ILE A 89 23.06 7.42 -9.80
C ILE A 89 23.46 8.53 -10.76
N LEU A 90 22.60 8.85 -11.74
CA LEU A 90 22.85 9.95 -12.68
C LEU A 90 22.98 11.30 -11.96
N TRP A 91 22.15 11.56 -10.96
CA TRP A 91 22.29 12.76 -10.14
C TRP A 91 23.64 12.84 -9.44
N TRP A 92 24.14 11.73 -8.90
CA TRP A 92 25.48 11.70 -8.31
C TRP A 92 26.60 11.88 -9.33
N VAL A 93 26.50 11.27 -10.51
CA VAL A 93 27.44 11.54 -11.63
C VAL A 93 27.52 13.04 -11.90
N ARG A 94 26.37 13.72 -12.01
CA ARG A 94 26.33 15.17 -12.16
C ARG A 94 27.04 15.90 -11.01
N ARG A 95 26.78 15.51 -9.76
CA ARG A 95 27.40 16.15 -8.60
C ARG A 95 28.92 15.96 -8.56
N PHE A 96 29.43 14.81 -9.02
CA PHE A 96 30.87 14.60 -9.21
C PHE A 96 31.44 15.54 -10.27
N LEU A 97 30.77 15.68 -11.42
CA LEU A 97 31.17 16.63 -12.47
C LEU A 97 31.25 18.07 -11.94
N LEU A 98 30.32 18.44 -11.05
CA LEU A 98 30.24 19.78 -10.44
C LEU A 98 31.07 19.94 -9.16
N ARG A 99 31.79 18.89 -8.70
CA ARG A 99 32.53 18.86 -7.42
C ARG A 99 31.67 19.30 -6.21
N ALA A 100 30.39 18.94 -6.22
CA ALA A 100 29.42 19.34 -5.19
C ALA A 100 29.25 18.25 -4.11
N GLY A 101 29.64 18.52 -2.86
CA GLY A 101 29.53 17.59 -1.71
C GLY A 101 28.34 17.83 -0.78
N GLY A 102 28.09 16.91 0.17
CA GLY A 102 26.99 16.96 1.14
C GLY A 102 25.77 16.12 0.73
N PHE A 103 25.15 15.41 1.69
CA PHE A 103 24.07 14.45 1.44
C PHE A 103 22.73 14.88 2.07
N PHE A 104 22.75 15.27 3.35
CA PHE A 104 21.55 15.67 4.08
C PHE A 104 21.29 17.17 3.97
N ASN A 105 20.00 17.50 4.00
CA ASN A 105 19.49 18.82 3.70
C ASN A 105 18.55 19.36 4.79
N GLY A 106 17.96 18.51 5.63
CA GLY A 106 17.09 18.96 6.72
C GLY A 106 16.50 17.82 7.56
N PRO A 107 15.48 18.11 8.37
CA PRO A 107 14.90 17.12 9.28
C PRO A 107 14.05 16.06 8.56
N VAL A 108 13.42 16.36 7.43
CA VAL A 108 12.50 15.46 6.71
C VAL A 108 13.27 14.32 6.03
N ASP A 109 14.37 14.60 5.34
CA ASP A 109 15.19 13.57 4.69
C ASP A 109 15.93 12.69 5.71
N LEU A 110 16.32 13.25 6.86
CA LEU A 110 16.84 12.46 7.99
C LEU A 110 15.80 11.51 8.57
N ALA A 111 14.59 12.01 8.84
CA ALA A 111 13.51 11.18 9.37
C ALA A 111 13.05 10.11 8.35
N ALA A 112 13.02 10.45 7.06
CA ALA A 112 12.73 9.49 6.00
C ALA A 112 13.81 8.39 5.92
N LEU A 113 15.10 8.72 6.05
CA LEU A 113 16.16 7.71 6.11
C LEU A 113 16.07 6.87 7.38
N ALA A 114 15.72 7.46 8.52
CA ALA A 114 15.51 6.73 9.78
C ALA A 114 14.40 5.67 9.63
N LEU A 115 13.34 5.98 8.87
CA LEU A 115 12.28 5.01 8.55
C LEU A 115 12.81 3.87 7.68
N VAL A 116 13.62 4.15 6.64
CA VAL A 116 14.28 3.12 5.82
C VAL A 116 15.19 2.24 6.69
N ALA A 117 15.97 2.85 7.58
CA ALA A 117 16.82 2.13 8.52
C ALA A 117 16.00 1.23 9.46
N ALA A 118 14.84 1.70 9.93
CA ALA A 118 13.96 0.89 10.77
C ALA A 118 13.38 -0.32 10.02
N TYR A 119 12.98 -0.19 8.75
CA TYR A 119 12.64 -1.34 7.91
C TYR A 119 13.84 -2.28 7.73
N GLY A 120 15.06 -1.75 7.62
CA GLY A 120 16.29 -2.53 7.56
C GLY A 120 16.58 -3.31 8.85
N LEU A 121 16.31 -2.71 10.02
CA LEU A 121 16.44 -3.39 11.32
C LEU A 121 15.36 -4.46 11.50
N SER A 122 14.12 -4.16 11.10
CA SER A 122 12.99 -5.07 11.20
C SER A 122 13.15 -6.32 10.32
N PHE A 123 13.90 -6.23 9.22
CA PHE A 123 14.23 -7.39 8.38
C PHE A 123 14.85 -8.55 9.16
N PHE A 124 15.68 -8.29 10.17
CA PHE A 124 16.34 -9.36 10.94
C PHE A 124 15.40 -10.14 11.86
N VAL A 125 14.21 -9.60 12.15
CA VAL A 125 13.16 -10.27 12.93
C VAL A 125 11.97 -10.68 12.06
N ALA A 126 12.10 -10.55 10.73
CA ALA A 126 10.99 -10.73 9.82
C ALA A 126 10.50 -12.18 9.78
N VAL A 127 9.18 -12.36 9.92
CA VAL A 127 8.53 -13.67 9.77
C VAL A 127 8.42 -14.12 8.32
N ASN A 128 8.42 -13.17 7.38
CA ASN A 128 8.51 -13.42 5.93
C ASN A 128 9.67 -12.58 5.36
N PRO A 129 10.86 -13.17 5.16
CA PRO A 129 12.03 -12.43 4.67
C PRO A 129 11.83 -11.80 3.29
N ARG A 130 11.08 -12.47 2.40
CA ARG A 130 10.84 -11.97 1.03
C ARG A 130 9.90 -10.77 1.01
N ALA A 131 8.86 -10.78 1.84
CA ALA A 131 7.98 -9.64 2.01
C ALA A 131 8.73 -8.47 2.68
N ALA A 132 9.54 -8.75 3.70
CA ALA A 132 10.31 -7.73 4.43
C ALA A 132 11.32 -7.01 3.54
N ILE A 133 12.07 -7.74 2.70
CA ILE A 133 12.97 -7.09 1.72
C ILE A 133 12.17 -6.27 0.69
N GLY A 134 10.98 -6.72 0.29
CA GLY A 134 10.09 -5.97 -0.59
C GLY A 134 9.68 -4.63 0.01
N GLU A 135 9.25 -4.63 1.27
CA GLU A 135 8.87 -3.42 2.01
C GLU A 135 10.06 -2.48 2.27
N LEU A 136 11.25 -3.01 2.56
CA LEU A 136 12.47 -2.21 2.67
C LEU A 136 12.79 -1.51 1.35
N LEU A 137 12.79 -2.26 0.24
CA LEU A 137 13.05 -1.71 -1.09
C LEU A 137 12.00 -0.66 -1.51
N LYS A 138 10.73 -0.89 -1.13
CA LYS A 138 9.63 0.05 -1.34
C LYS A 138 9.84 1.36 -0.58
N ASN A 139 10.18 1.29 0.71
CA ASN A 139 10.45 2.48 1.52
C ASN A 139 11.75 3.19 1.13
N LEU A 140 12.77 2.46 0.69
CA LEU A 140 13.98 3.03 0.10
C LEU A 140 13.62 3.83 -1.16
N ASN A 141 12.74 3.32 -2.03
CA ASN A 141 12.26 4.04 -3.20
C ASN A 141 11.59 5.38 -2.83
N TYR A 142 10.76 5.36 -1.79
CA TYR A 142 10.10 6.58 -1.28
C TYR A 142 11.10 7.62 -0.79
N PHE A 143 12.13 7.18 -0.06
CA PHE A 143 13.22 8.05 0.39
C PHE A 143 14.01 8.63 -0.79
N LEU A 144 14.40 7.80 -1.77
CA LEU A 144 15.19 8.26 -2.92
C LEU A 144 14.41 9.29 -3.75
N LEU A 145 13.12 9.06 -3.99
CA LEU A 145 12.27 10.02 -4.70
C LEU A 145 12.11 11.33 -3.91
N LEU A 146 11.86 11.25 -2.60
CA LEU A 146 11.80 12.42 -1.71
C LEU A 146 13.09 13.23 -1.78
N TRP A 147 14.24 12.56 -1.69
CA TRP A 147 15.55 13.19 -1.70
C TRP A 147 15.85 13.87 -3.06
N LEU A 148 15.53 13.20 -4.17
CA LEU A 148 15.68 13.78 -5.51
C LEU A 148 14.75 14.99 -5.72
N ALA A 149 13.48 14.90 -5.31
CA ALA A 149 12.54 16.01 -5.42
C ALA A 149 13.02 17.23 -4.62
N LEU A 150 13.54 17.01 -3.41
CA LEU A 150 14.11 18.05 -2.57
C LEU A 150 15.31 18.74 -3.23
N GLU A 151 16.25 17.98 -3.79
CA GLU A 151 17.43 18.53 -4.47
C GLU A 151 17.06 19.36 -5.70
N LEU A 152 16.13 18.86 -6.54
CA LEU A 152 15.70 19.54 -7.76
C LEU A 152 14.99 20.86 -7.47
N VAL A 153 14.11 20.89 -6.46
CA VAL A 153 13.37 22.11 -6.11
C VAL A 153 14.29 23.13 -5.46
N ARG A 154 15.27 22.70 -4.66
CA ARG A 154 16.21 23.63 -4.03
C ARG A 154 17.07 24.38 -5.06
N GLU A 155 17.41 23.74 -6.17
CA GLU A 155 18.20 24.36 -7.24
C GLU A 155 17.41 25.42 -8.03
N LYS A 156 16.13 25.16 -8.35
CA LYS A 156 15.28 26.13 -9.09
C LYS A 156 14.48 27.09 -8.24
N ARG A 157 14.33 26.80 -6.94
CA ARG A 157 13.47 27.53 -5.99
C ARG A 157 12.02 27.68 -6.49
N ASP A 158 11.51 26.68 -7.19
CA ASP A 158 10.11 26.65 -7.66
C ASP A 158 9.47 25.28 -7.38
N PRO A 159 8.76 25.11 -6.25
CA PRO A 159 7.98 23.90 -5.97
C PRO A 159 6.74 23.77 -6.88
N GLY A 160 6.32 24.85 -7.54
CA GLY A 160 5.05 24.92 -8.24
C GLY A 160 4.93 23.99 -9.46
N ILE A 161 6.04 23.64 -10.12
CA ILE A 161 6.01 22.70 -11.24
C ILE A 161 5.64 21.29 -10.76
N PHE A 162 6.26 20.82 -9.66
CA PHE A 162 5.94 19.53 -9.06
C PHE A 162 4.47 19.44 -8.66
N LEU A 163 3.95 20.50 -8.03
CA LEU A 163 2.54 20.56 -7.61
C LEU A 163 1.58 20.49 -8.81
N ARG A 164 1.88 21.21 -9.91
CA ARG A 164 1.07 21.16 -11.14
C ARG A 164 1.11 19.79 -11.80
N VAL A 165 2.27 19.14 -11.81
CA VAL A 165 2.44 17.79 -12.35
C VAL A 165 1.64 16.76 -11.54
N LEU A 166 1.62 16.90 -10.21
CA LEU A 166 0.76 16.08 -9.35
C LEU A 166 -0.73 16.29 -9.68
N VAL A 167 -1.18 17.54 -9.83
CA VAL A 167 -2.57 17.84 -10.25
C VAL A 167 -2.88 17.24 -11.62
N LEU A 168 -1.96 17.33 -12.59
CA LEU A 168 -2.10 16.73 -13.91
C LEU A 168 -2.26 15.20 -13.81
N ALA A 169 -1.50 14.53 -12.95
CA ALA A 169 -1.65 13.09 -12.71
C ALA A 169 -3.04 12.74 -12.15
N GLY A 170 -3.57 13.57 -11.24
CA GLY A 170 -4.95 13.45 -10.74
C GLY A 170 -6.01 13.61 -11.82
N VAL A 171 -5.88 14.63 -12.67
CA VAL A 171 -6.77 14.83 -13.82
C VAL A 171 -6.69 13.67 -14.79
N ALA A 172 -5.48 13.21 -15.12
CA ALA A 172 -5.29 12.14 -16.09
C ALA A 172 -5.85 10.78 -15.59
N THR A 173 -5.74 10.50 -14.29
CA THR A 173 -6.39 9.33 -13.68
C THR A 173 -7.92 9.51 -13.59
N ALA A 174 -8.43 10.72 -13.36
CA ALA A 174 -9.87 11.00 -13.47
C ALA A 174 -10.41 10.79 -14.89
N VAL A 175 -9.69 11.27 -15.92
CA VAL A 175 -9.98 11.04 -17.34
C VAL A 175 -10.04 9.53 -17.63
N LEU A 176 -9.08 8.73 -17.17
CA LEU A 176 -9.12 7.28 -17.37
C LEU A 176 -10.37 6.65 -16.72
N GLY A 177 -10.66 7.00 -15.46
CA GLY A 177 -11.81 6.43 -14.74
C GLY A 177 -13.14 6.74 -15.42
N VAL A 178 -13.38 8.01 -15.74
CA VAL A 178 -14.59 8.45 -16.47
C VAL A 178 -14.62 7.84 -17.86
N GLY A 179 -13.48 7.78 -18.57
CA GLY A 179 -13.40 7.23 -19.91
C GLY A 179 -13.69 5.73 -19.99
N VAL A 180 -13.29 4.95 -18.98
CA VAL A 180 -13.68 3.52 -18.89
C VAL A 180 -15.18 3.39 -18.64
N ALA A 181 -15.73 4.19 -17.72
CA ALA A 181 -17.17 4.21 -17.49
C ALA A 181 -17.98 4.66 -18.72
N ALA A 182 -17.40 5.54 -19.54
CA ALA A 182 -17.98 6.01 -20.79
C ALA A 182 -17.79 5.03 -21.98
N GLY A 183 -17.04 3.94 -21.81
CA GLY A 183 -16.70 3.00 -22.89
C GLY A 183 -15.66 3.54 -23.88
N THR A 184 -14.98 4.64 -23.57
CA THR A 184 -13.90 5.23 -24.38
C THR A 184 -12.59 4.47 -24.25
N PHE A 185 -12.30 3.95 -23.06
CA PHE A 185 -11.09 3.19 -22.76
C PHE A 185 -11.43 1.81 -22.20
N ALA A 186 -10.53 0.84 -22.39
CA ALA A 186 -10.61 -0.46 -21.74
C ALA A 186 -9.54 -0.57 -20.66
N TYR A 187 -9.95 -0.64 -19.40
CA TYR A 187 -9.05 -0.95 -18.28
C TYR A 187 -9.80 -1.76 -17.22
N LYS A 188 -9.39 -3.01 -17.01
CA LYS A 188 -10.05 -3.92 -16.08
C LYS A 188 -10.01 -3.36 -14.65
N GLY A 189 -11.12 -3.38 -13.93
CA GLY A 189 -11.21 -2.87 -12.55
C GLY A 189 -11.28 -1.35 -12.41
N ALA A 190 -11.23 -0.57 -13.49
CA ALA A 190 -11.33 0.89 -13.38
C ALA A 190 -12.75 1.40 -13.11
N PHE A 191 -13.77 0.62 -13.43
CA PHE A 191 -15.17 0.88 -13.11
C PHE A 191 -15.87 -0.45 -12.80
N GLU A 192 -16.27 -0.64 -11.55
CA GLU A 192 -16.93 -1.88 -11.09
C GLU A 192 -18.02 -1.55 -10.06
N GLY A 193 -19.14 -2.26 -10.11
CA GLY A 193 -20.26 -2.07 -9.17
C GLY A 193 -20.84 -0.65 -9.15
N GLY A 194 -20.76 0.08 -10.28
CA GLY A 194 -21.21 1.47 -10.38
C GLY A 194 -20.29 2.48 -9.69
N ARG A 195 -19.04 2.10 -9.36
CA ARG A 195 -18.06 2.95 -8.68
C ARG A 195 -16.84 3.19 -9.57
N LEU A 196 -16.39 4.43 -9.62
CA LEU A 196 -15.15 4.82 -10.29
C LEU A 196 -13.95 4.46 -9.39
N SER A 197 -13.03 3.68 -9.93
CA SER A 197 -11.77 3.28 -9.26
C SER A 197 -10.54 3.66 -10.07
N SER A 198 -10.71 3.95 -11.38
CA SER A 198 -9.63 4.25 -12.33
C SER A 198 -8.52 3.18 -12.30
N SER A 199 -7.32 3.53 -12.76
CA SER A 199 -6.18 2.63 -12.79
C SER A 199 -5.83 2.02 -11.43
N PHE A 200 -6.20 2.67 -10.32
CA PHE A 200 -5.95 2.16 -8.96
C PHE A 200 -6.72 0.88 -8.64
N GLN A 201 -7.82 0.58 -9.36
CA GLN A 201 -8.69 -0.59 -9.11
C GLN A 201 -9.29 -0.67 -7.69
N TYR A 202 -9.09 0.38 -6.89
CA TYR A 202 -9.58 0.47 -5.53
C TYR A 202 -10.19 1.87 -5.28
N PRO A 203 -11.52 1.96 -5.11
CA PRO A 203 -12.23 3.24 -5.15
C PRO A 203 -11.89 4.15 -3.96
N ASN A 204 -11.57 3.59 -2.79
CA ASN A 204 -11.28 4.42 -1.61
C ASN A 204 -9.94 5.16 -1.73
N THR A 205 -8.90 4.47 -2.21
CA THR A 205 -7.60 5.11 -2.47
C THR A 205 -7.69 6.11 -3.61
N PHE A 206 -8.42 5.80 -4.69
CA PHE A 206 -8.64 6.75 -5.77
C PHE A 206 -9.37 8.01 -5.29
N ALA A 207 -10.38 7.86 -4.42
CA ALA A 207 -11.08 9.00 -3.81
C ALA A 207 -10.14 9.89 -2.98
N SER A 208 -9.34 9.28 -2.11
CA SER A 208 -8.37 10.01 -1.29
C SER A 208 -7.32 10.74 -2.14
N TYR A 209 -6.88 10.12 -3.23
CA TYR A 209 -5.95 10.71 -4.19
C TYR A 209 -6.55 11.95 -4.89
N LEU A 210 -7.76 11.84 -5.44
CA LEU A 210 -8.46 12.95 -6.09
C LEU A 210 -8.76 14.09 -5.11
N ALA A 211 -9.23 13.78 -3.90
CA ALA A 211 -9.48 14.78 -2.86
C ALA A 211 -8.20 15.58 -2.53
N THR A 212 -7.08 14.88 -2.37
CA THR A 212 -5.75 15.47 -2.10
C THR A 212 -5.34 16.45 -3.21
N LEU A 213 -5.47 16.03 -4.46
CA LEU A 213 -5.04 16.81 -5.61
C LEU A 213 -6.01 17.95 -5.95
N SER A 214 -7.30 17.82 -5.64
CA SER A 214 -8.26 18.93 -5.73
C SER A 214 -7.93 20.06 -4.76
N LEU A 215 -7.57 19.75 -3.51
CA LEU A 215 -7.11 20.76 -2.54
C LEU A 215 -5.83 21.47 -3.05
N MET A 216 -4.91 20.71 -3.65
CA MET A 216 -3.71 21.27 -4.24
C MET A 216 -4.02 22.20 -5.43
N ALA A 217 -4.91 21.77 -6.33
CA ALA A 217 -5.32 22.56 -7.49
C ALA A 217 -5.97 23.88 -7.07
N VAL A 218 -6.79 23.87 -6.01
CA VAL A 218 -7.38 25.09 -5.41
C VAL A 218 -6.30 26.02 -4.85
N ALA A 219 -5.30 25.49 -4.12
CA ALA A 219 -4.21 26.29 -3.58
C ALA A 219 -3.39 26.95 -4.70
N LEU A 220 -3.07 26.20 -5.76
CA LEU A 220 -2.38 26.73 -6.95
C LEU A 220 -3.22 27.78 -7.69
N ALA A 221 -4.55 27.59 -7.80
CA ALA A 221 -5.44 28.54 -8.46
C ALA A 221 -5.51 29.88 -7.69
N ALA A 222 -5.53 29.80 -6.36
CA ALA A 222 -5.52 30.97 -5.50
C ALA A 222 -4.16 31.71 -5.54
N GLU A 223 -3.05 30.97 -5.70
CA GLU A 223 -1.70 31.52 -5.71
C GLU A 223 -1.30 32.14 -7.05
N THR A 224 -1.62 31.48 -8.17
CA THR A 224 -1.10 31.91 -9.47
C THR A 224 -1.51 33.34 -9.84
N PRO A 225 -0.59 34.17 -10.33
CA PRO A 225 -0.92 35.48 -10.87
C PRO A 225 -1.54 35.42 -12.27
N ARG A 226 -1.42 34.28 -12.98
CA ARG A 226 -1.84 34.15 -14.38
C ARG A 226 -3.35 33.96 -14.46
N LEU A 227 -4.05 34.93 -15.04
CA LEU A 227 -5.52 34.91 -15.14
C LEU A 227 -6.07 33.70 -15.90
N TRP A 228 -5.36 33.21 -16.92
CA TRP A 228 -5.76 32.04 -17.70
C TRP A 228 -5.57 30.72 -16.92
N GLU A 229 -4.66 30.68 -15.95
CA GLU A 229 -4.33 29.47 -15.20
C GLU A 229 -5.35 29.19 -14.08
N LYS A 230 -5.93 30.25 -13.50
CA LYS A 230 -7.00 30.17 -12.47
C LYS A 230 -8.20 29.30 -12.89
N PRO A 231 -8.85 29.53 -14.05
CA PRO A 231 -9.98 28.72 -14.48
C PRO A 231 -9.58 27.29 -14.82
N LEU A 232 -8.37 27.06 -15.35
CA LEU A 232 -7.89 25.71 -15.63
C LEU A 232 -7.70 24.88 -14.36
N LEU A 233 -7.04 25.45 -13.33
CA LEU A 233 -6.80 24.76 -12.07
C LEU A 233 -8.10 24.55 -11.27
N SER A 234 -9.00 25.54 -11.28
CA SER A 234 -10.31 25.40 -10.63
C SER A 234 -11.20 24.39 -11.37
N GLY A 235 -11.13 24.38 -12.70
CA GLY A 235 -11.79 23.38 -13.53
C GLY A 235 -11.26 21.96 -13.29
N ALA A 236 -9.94 21.81 -13.18
CA ALA A 236 -9.31 20.55 -12.80
C ALA A 236 -9.81 20.07 -11.43
N ALA A 237 -9.87 20.96 -10.43
CA ALA A 237 -10.43 20.63 -9.12
C ALA A 237 -11.90 20.22 -9.22
N GLY A 238 -12.73 20.95 -9.97
CA GLY A 238 -14.15 20.61 -10.18
C GLY A 238 -14.36 19.25 -10.85
N PHE A 239 -13.59 18.94 -11.89
CA PHE A 239 -13.64 17.65 -12.57
C PHE A 239 -13.19 16.49 -11.67
N MET A 240 -12.09 16.66 -10.93
CA MET A 240 -11.62 15.67 -9.97
C MET A 240 -12.62 15.48 -8.83
N LEU A 241 -13.28 16.54 -8.35
CA LEU A 241 -14.32 16.45 -7.32
C LEU A 241 -15.59 15.75 -7.83
N LEU A 242 -16.02 15.98 -9.08
CA LEU A 242 -17.11 15.23 -9.68
C LEU A 242 -16.77 13.74 -9.73
N THR A 243 -15.61 13.40 -10.25
CA THR A 243 -15.12 12.01 -10.33
C THR A 243 -15.03 11.38 -8.93
N PHE A 244 -14.53 12.13 -7.95
CA PHE A 244 -14.45 11.75 -6.55
C PHE A 244 -15.81 11.35 -5.96
N LEU A 245 -16.89 12.09 -6.24
CA LEU A 245 -18.24 11.75 -5.74
C LEU A 245 -18.66 10.35 -6.19
N PHE A 246 -18.30 9.96 -7.41
CA PHE A 246 -18.65 8.67 -8.01
C PHE A 246 -17.70 7.52 -7.69
N THR A 247 -16.65 7.77 -6.91
CA THR A 247 -15.91 6.70 -6.20
C THR A 247 -16.74 6.10 -5.07
N GLN A 248 -17.73 6.86 -4.56
CA GLN A 248 -18.60 6.52 -3.43
C GLN A 248 -17.83 6.16 -2.14
N SER A 249 -16.63 6.71 -1.94
CA SER A 249 -15.85 6.50 -0.71
C SER A 249 -16.41 7.31 0.46
N ARG A 250 -17.10 6.63 1.39
CA ARG A 250 -17.66 7.24 2.61
C ARG A 250 -16.56 7.86 3.50
N GLY A 251 -15.43 7.18 3.64
CA GLY A 251 -14.29 7.68 4.40
C GLY A 251 -13.72 8.96 3.82
N ALA A 252 -13.62 9.05 2.50
CA ALA A 252 -13.10 10.24 1.84
C ALA A 252 -14.06 11.43 1.88
N LEU A 253 -15.38 11.17 1.79
CA LEU A 253 -16.40 12.20 1.99
C LEU A 253 -16.36 12.81 3.40
N LEU A 254 -16.02 12.02 4.41
CA LEU A 254 -15.87 12.49 5.79
C LEU A 254 -14.61 13.36 5.99
N ILE A 255 -13.52 13.06 5.28
CA ILE A 255 -12.19 13.64 5.52
C ILE A 255 -11.92 14.90 4.69
N LEU A 256 -12.51 15.00 3.49
CA LEU A 256 -12.30 16.15 2.60
C LEU A 256 -12.73 17.50 3.24
N PRO A 257 -13.91 17.63 3.90
CA PRO A 257 -14.32 18.92 4.47
C PRO A 257 -13.39 19.44 5.58
N PRO A 258 -12.98 18.63 6.58
CA PRO A 258 -11.94 19.03 7.54
C PRO A 258 -10.62 19.44 6.87
N ALA A 259 -10.18 18.73 5.82
CA ALA A 259 -8.95 19.08 5.11
C ALA A 259 -9.07 20.41 4.33
N ALA A 260 -10.23 20.67 3.71
CA ALA A 260 -10.53 21.95 3.08
C ALA A 260 -10.56 23.11 4.09
N LEU A 261 -11.07 22.85 5.30
CA LEU A 261 -11.02 23.82 6.40
C LEU A 261 -9.58 24.10 6.85
N VAL A 262 -8.73 23.07 6.94
CA VAL A 262 -7.29 23.25 7.22
C VAL A 262 -6.64 24.15 6.17
N LEU A 263 -6.92 23.94 4.87
CA LEU A 263 -6.42 24.80 3.80
C LEU A 263 -6.84 26.27 4.02
N LEU A 264 -8.12 26.51 4.33
CA LEU A 264 -8.65 27.85 4.55
C LEU A 264 -8.04 28.53 5.79
N ILE A 265 -7.83 27.79 6.88
CA ILE A 265 -7.25 28.31 8.12
C ILE A 265 -5.76 28.62 7.93
N ALA A 266 -5.02 27.69 7.33
CA ALA A 266 -3.58 27.79 7.09
C ALA A 266 -3.23 28.86 6.04
N ALA A 267 -4.14 29.14 5.11
CA ALA A 267 -3.94 30.19 4.11
C ALA A 267 -3.72 31.58 4.76
N PRO A 268 -2.76 32.38 4.24
CA PRO A 268 -2.55 33.76 4.68
C PRO A 268 -3.83 34.61 4.65
N ARG A 269 -4.02 35.50 5.62
CA ARG A 269 -5.26 36.30 5.78
C ARG A 269 -5.72 37.00 4.50
N GLY A 270 -4.78 37.50 3.69
CA GLY A 270 -5.10 38.18 2.42
C GLY A 270 -5.56 37.27 1.28
N THR A 271 -5.24 35.97 1.33
CA THR A 271 -5.57 35.00 0.27
C THR A 271 -6.74 34.08 0.63
N ARG A 272 -7.17 34.05 1.90
CA ARG A 272 -8.33 33.26 2.37
C ARG A 272 -9.60 33.46 1.54
N PRO A 273 -10.00 34.69 1.15
CA PRO A 273 -11.18 34.86 0.29
C PRO A 273 -11.01 34.19 -1.08
N ALA A 274 -9.83 34.29 -1.68
CA ALA A 274 -9.55 33.63 -2.95
C ALA A 274 -9.65 32.10 -2.80
N VAL A 275 -9.02 31.52 -1.77
CA VAL A 275 -9.11 30.08 -1.46
C VAL A 275 -10.56 29.64 -1.27
N PHE A 276 -11.33 30.37 -0.47
CA PHE A 276 -12.75 30.10 -0.23
C PHE A 276 -13.56 30.06 -1.54
N TRP A 277 -13.39 31.08 -2.39
CA TRP A 277 -14.11 31.14 -3.65
C TRP A 277 -13.67 30.07 -4.65
N HIS A 278 -12.39 29.71 -4.69
CA HIS A 278 -11.90 28.60 -5.51
C HIS A 278 -12.43 27.24 -5.01
N LEU A 279 -12.51 27.01 -3.69
CA LEU A 279 -13.16 25.83 -3.10
C LEU A 279 -14.64 25.77 -3.50
N LEU A 280 -15.34 26.90 -3.36
CA LEU A 280 -16.76 26.98 -3.69
C LEU A 280 -17.01 26.77 -5.18
N ALA A 281 -16.20 27.36 -6.05
CA ALA A 281 -16.29 27.18 -7.50
C ALA A 281 -16.10 25.71 -7.90
N ALA A 282 -15.06 25.05 -7.36
CA ALA A 282 -14.80 23.64 -7.62
C ALA A 282 -15.94 22.73 -7.12
N GLY A 283 -16.41 22.95 -5.89
CA GLY A 283 -17.51 22.20 -5.30
C GLY A 283 -18.84 22.42 -6.02
N ALA A 284 -19.16 23.66 -6.37
CA ALA A 284 -20.39 24.02 -7.10
C ALA A 284 -20.39 23.40 -8.51
N GLY A 285 -19.29 23.47 -9.24
CA GLY A 285 -19.17 22.84 -10.56
C GLY A 285 -19.40 21.33 -10.50
N ALA A 286 -18.82 20.65 -9.50
CA ALA A 286 -19.01 19.22 -9.29
C ALA A 286 -20.46 18.87 -8.89
N LEU A 287 -21.03 19.57 -7.91
CA LEU A 287 -22.38 19.27 -7.40
C LEU A 287 -23.48 19.58 -8.42
N ALA A 288 -23.33 20.66 -9.21
CA ALA A 288 -24.29 21.02 -10.25
C ALA A 288 -24.41 19.95 -11.33
N CYS A 289 -23.33 19.21 -11.60
CA CYS A 289 -23.30 18.16 -12.61
C CYS A 289 -23.50 16.74 -12.04
N ALA A 290 -23.51 16.56 -10.72
CA ALA A 290 -23.52 15.24 -10.09
C ALA A 290 -24.78 14.43 -10.43
N GLY A 291 -25.97 15.00 -10.31
CA GLY A 291 -27.23 14.31 -10.62
C GLY A 291 -27.26 13.77 -12.07
N PRO A 292 -27.12 14.65 -13.09
CA PRO A 292 -27.09 14.23 -14.49
C PRO A 292 -25.92 13.32 -14.87
N PHE A 293 -24.75 13.50 -14.25
CA PHE A 293 -23.63 12.58 -14.46
C PHE A 293 -23.98 11.18 -13.94
N GLY A 294 -24.61 11.08 -12.77
CA GLY A 294 -24.99 9.79 -12.20
C GLY A 294 -26.11 9.08 -12.95
N THR A 295 -27.05 9.82 -13.55
CA THR A 295 -28.04 9.23 -14.46
C THR A 295 -27.37 8.68 -15.73
N ALA A 296 -26.42 9.42 -16.30
CA ALA A 296 -25.62 8.95 -17.43
C ALA A 296 -24.77 7.71 -17.06
N LEU A 297 -24.20 7.68 -15.86
CA LEU A 297 -23.40 6.56 -15.36
C LEU A 297 -24.22 5.27 -15.18
N ALA A 298 -25.50 5.40 -14.85
CA ALA A 298 -26.42 4.28 -14.67
C ALA A 298 -27.06 3.79 -15.98
N ALA A 299 -26.97 4.57 -17.06
CA ALA A 299 -27.60 4.25 -18.35
C ALA A 299 -26.86 3.08 -19.05
N LYS A 300 -27.57 1.97 -19.29
CA LYS A 300 -27.03 0.83 -20.05
C LYS A 300 -26.87 1.21 -21.53
N GLY A 301 -25.64 1.23 -22.03
CA GLY A 301 -25.35 1.22 -23.48
C GLY A 301 -25.45 2.56 -24.24
N GLY A 302 -25.63 3.69 -23.57
CA GLY A 302 -25.77 5.00 -24.26
C GLY A 302 -25.32 6.24 -23.47
N GLY A 303 -24.80 6.09 -22.24
CA GLY A 303 -24.43 7.21 -21.36
C GLY A 303 -23.05 7.83 -21.62
N GLY A 304 -22.21 7.24 -22.48
CA GLY A 304 -20.80 7.60 -22.59
C GLY A 304 -20.52 9.04 -23.00
N ALA A 305 -21.19 9.53 -24.05
CA ALA A 305 -21.06 10.92 -24.49
C ALA A 305 -21.55 11.91 -23.42
N LEU A 306 -22.64 11.57 -22.71
CA LEU A 306 -23.18 12.37 -21.61
C LEU A 306 -22.20 12.46 -20.44
N LEU A 307 -21.48 11.38 -20.11
CA LEU A 307 -20.46 11.40 -19.05
C LEU A 307 -19.35 12.42 -19.35
N TRP A 308 -18.88 12.48 -20.59
CA TRP A 308 -17.90 13.48 -21.01
C TRP A 308 -18.46 14.89 -21.02
N GLN A 309 -19.70 15.08 -21.49
CA GLN A 309 -20.37 16.38 -21.48
C GLN A 309 -20.51 16.94 -20.05
N TRP A 310 -21.02 16.14 -19.11
CA TRP A 310 -21.17 16.56 -17.71
C TRP A 310 -19.82 16.76 -17.02
N SER A 311 -18.80 15.99 -17.38
CA SER A 311 -17.42 16.20 -16.91
C SER A 311 -16.83 17.52 -17.38
N ALA A 312 -16.96 17.81 -18.67
CA ALA A 312 -16.51 19.07 -19.27
C ALA A 312 -17.28 20.26 -18.71
N LEU A 313 -18.59 20.12 -18.50
CA LEU A 313 -19.42 21.15 -17.89
C LEU A 313 -19.02 21.42 -16.43
N ALA A 314 -18.75 20.39 -15.62
CA ALA A 314 -18.27 20.58 -14.26
C ALA A 314 -16.93 21.34 -14.21
N ALA A 315 -16.00 21.00 -15.09
CA ALA A 315 -14.73 21.71 -15.24
C ALA A 315 -14.93 23.15 -15.71
N GLY A 316 -15.76 23.36 -16.74
CA GLY A 316 -16.06 24.67 -17.31
C GLY A 316 -16.77 25.61 -16.32
N LEU A 317 -17.77 25.10 -15.60
CA LEU A 317 -18.48 25.84 -14.55
C LEU A 317 -17.54 26.23 -13.41
N ALA A 318 -16.75 25.29 -12.89
CA ALA A 318 -15.78 25.59 -11.84
C ALA A 318 -14.74 26.62 -12.32
N GLY A 319 -14.28 26.52 -13.57
CA GLY A 319 -13.40 27.50 -14.19
C GLY A 319 -14.03 28.89 -14.30
N ALA A 320 -15.26 28.98 -14.82
CA ALA A 320 -15.98 30.23 -14.99
C ALA A 320 -16.27 30.92 -13.64
N LEU A 321 -16.78 30.17 -12.66
CA LEU A 321 -17.05 30.68 -11.31
C LEU A 321 -15.77 31.17 -10.61
N SER A 322 -14.62 30.56 -10.91
CA SER A 322 -13.33 31.00 -10.36
C SER A 322 -12.88 32.39 -10.86
N LEU A 323 -13.32 32.80 -12.05
CA LEU A 323 -13.03 34.16 -12.55
C LEU A 323 -13.87 35.22 -11.82
N LEU A 324 -15.09 34.85 -11.40
CA LEU A 324 -15.95 35.70 -10.56
C LEU A 324 -15.40 35.83 -9.13
N ALA A 325 -14.54 34.92 -8.69
CA ALA A 325 -13.84 35.00 -7.41
C ALA A 325 -12.92 36.22 -7.29
N LEU A 326 -12.37 36.71 -8.41
CA LEU A 326 -11.41 37.81 -8.45
C LEU A 326 -12.00 39.15 -7.96
N PRO A 327 -13.13 39.66 -8.52
CA PRO A 327 -13.77 40.87 -8.01
C PRO A 327 -14.35 40.66 -6.59
N LEU A 328 -14.90 39.49 -6.27
CA LEU A 328 -15.46 39.19 -4.94
C LEU A 328 -14.38 39.16 -3.84
N ALA A 329 -13.20 38.60 -4.12
CA ALA A 329 -12.06 38.64 -3.22
C ALA A 329 -11.56 40.07 -2.99
N ARG A 330 -11.54 40.91 -4.05
CA ARG A 330 -11.16 42.34 -3.94
C ARG A 330 -12.18 43.15 -3.14
N LEU A 331 -13.48 42.83 -3.24
CA LEU A 331 -14.52 43.46 -2.44
C LEU A 331 -14.32 43.17 -0.94
N SER A 332 -13.88 41.97 -0.57
CA SER A 332 -13.67 41.56 0.84
C SER A 332 -12.48 42.19 1.59
N ALA A 333 -11.82 43.21 1.04
CA ALA A 333 -10.59 43.77 1.60
C ALA A 333 -10.78 44.71 2.83
N GLY A 334 -11.92 45.44 2.94
CA GLY A 334 -12.19 46.40 4.03
C GLY A 334 -13.24 45.93 5.06
N PRO A 335 -13.31 46.48 6.29
CA PRO A 335 -14.16 45.96 7.39
C PRO A 335 -15.66 45.93 7.05
N TYR A 336 -16.22 47.00 6.48
CA TYR A 336 -17.61 47.05 6.01
C TYR A 336 -17.89 46.12 4.84
N ARG A 337 -16.91 45.96 3.94
CA ARG A 337 -17.03 45.08 2.77
C ARG A 337 -16.75 43.61 3.09
N ARG A 338 -16.09 43.31 4.22
CA ARG A 338 -15.97 41.97 4.81
C ARG A 338 -17.30 41.52 5.38
N ALA A 339 -18.00 42.39 6.11
CA ALA A 339 -19.37 42.11 6.54
C ALA A 339 -20.27 41.85 5.33
N ALA A 340 -20.20 42.69 4.29
CA ALA A 340 -20.94 42.47 3.04
C ALA A 340 -20.53 41.18 2.30
N ALA A 341 -19.24 40.82 2.25
CA ALA A 341 -18.78 39.58 1.63
C ALA A 341 -19.13 38.32 2.44
N VAL A 342 -19.15 38.40 3.78
CA VAL A 342 -19.62 37.34 4.68
C VAL A 342 -21.14 37.19 4.57
N VAL A 343 -21.87 38.30 4.48
CA VAL A 343 -23.31 38.30 4.21
C VAL A 343 -23.58 37.76 2.81
N LEU A 344 -22.82 38.16 1.78
CA LEU A 344 -22.99 37.67 0.41
C LEU A 344 -22.60 36.20 0.28
N ALA A 345 -21.53 35.75 0.94
CA ALA A 345 -21.15 34.34 1.02
C ALA A 345 -22.17 33.53 1.83
N GLY A 346 -22.68 34.09 2.94
CA GLY A 346 -23.75 33.50 3.74
C GLY A 346 -25.08 33.42 2.98
N VAL A 347 -25.41 34.44 2.19
CA VAL A 347 -26.55 34.47 1.28
C VAL A 347 -26.34 33.51 0.12
N LEU A 348 -25.13 33.41 -0.45
CA LEU A 348 -24.86 32.45 -1.52
C LEU A 348 -24.89 31.02 -1.00
N VAL A 349 -24.36 30.75 0.19
CA VAL A 349 -24.47 29.47 0.89
C VAL A 349 -25.91 29.18 1.25
N ALA A 350 -26.68 30.17 1.70
CA ALA A 350 -28.11 30.03 1.98
C ALA A 350 -28.92 29.84 0.69
N VAL A 351 -28.56 30.48 -0.42
CA VAL A 351 -29.19 30.31 -1.74
C VAL A 351 -28.83 28.94 -2.31
N LEU A 352 -27.59 28.47 -2.16
CA LEU A 352 -27.19 27.11 -2.50
C LEU A 352 -27.91 26.09 -1.62
N ALA A 353 -28.02 26.33 -0.31
CA ALA A 353 -28.76 25.48 0.61
C ALA A 353 -30.26 25.47 0.30
N VAL A 354 -30.86 26.63 0.01
CA VAL A 354 -32.26 26.76 -0.40
C VAL A 354 -32.48 26.16 -1.78
N ALA A 355 -31.55 26.29 -2.73
CA ALA A 355 -31.60 25.61 -4.01
C ALA A 355 -31.51 24.10 -3.81
N VAL A 356 -30.64 23.61 -2.92
CA VAL A 356 -30.56 22.19 -2.54
C VAL A 356 -31.85 21.69 -1.91
N VAL A 357 -32.48 22.49 -1.04
CA VAL A 357 -33.75 22.17 -0.39
C VAL A 357 -34.93 22.23 -1.36
N LYS A 358 -35.01 23.25 -2.24
CA LYS A 358 -36.09 23.42 -3.23
C LYS A 358 -36.00 22.44 -4.40
N VAL A 359 -34.80 22.19 -4.92
CA VAL A 359 -34.57 21.16 -5.94
C VAL A 359 -34.72 19.76 -5.32
N GLY A 360 -34.46 19.64 -4.02
CA GLY A 360 -34.50 18.40 -3.26
C GLY A 360 -33.20 17.61 -3.46
N PRO A 361 -32.60 17.05 -2.39
CA PRO A 361 -31.35 16.30 -2.50
C PRO A 361 -31.46 15.11 -3.47
N ALA A 362 -32.66 14.52 -3.61
CA ALA A 362 -32.99 13.45 -4.55
C ALA A 362 -32.84 13.82 -6.04
N LYS A 363 -32.91 15.11 -6.40
CA LYS A 363 -32.70 15.57 -7.80
C LYS A 363 -31.26 16.02 -8.06
N LEU A 364 -30.49 16.36 -7.02
CA LEU A 364 -29.10 16.84 -7.13
C LEU A 364 -28.07 15.72 -7.01
N LEU A 365 -28.32 14.73 -6.17
CA LEU A 365 -27.49 13.56 -6.01
C LEU A 365 -28.29 12.33 -6.44
N PRO A 366 -27.70 11.41 -7.22
CA PRO A 366 -28.39 10.18 -7.58
C PRO A 366 -28.64 9.32 -6.32
N ALA A 367 -29.68 8.50 -6.36
CA ALA A 367 -30.20 7.78 -5.19
C ALA A 367 -29.15 6.90 -4.50
N ASN A 368 -28.21 6.32 -5.25
CA ASN A 368 -27.10 5.53 -4.72
C ASN A 368 -26.12 6.38 -3.88
N LEU A 369 -25.78 7.60 -4.30
CA LEU A 369 -24.95 8.52 -3.50
C LEU A 369 -25.66 8.93 -2.21
N LEU A 370 -26.96 9.26 -2.29
CA LEU A 370 -27.75 9.62 -1.11
C LEU A 370 -27.85 8.46 -0.10
N ALA A 371 -28.04 7.23 -0.58
CA ALA A 371 -28.05 6.04 0.26
C ALA A 371 -26.69 5.84 0.96
N ARG A 372 -25.58 6.14 0.29
CA ARG A 372 -24.23 6.08 0.89
C ARG A 372 -24.03 7.15 1.97
N PHE A 373 -24.53 8.38 1.76
CA PHE A 373 -24.51 9.43 2.79
C PHE A 373 -25.33 9.05 4.03
N LYS A 374 -26.51 8.45 3.84
CA LYS A 374 -27.38 8.00 4.95
C LYS A 374 -26.79 6.83 5.75
N THR A 375 -25.84 6.10 5.18
CA THR A 375 -25.21 4.91 5.79
C THR A 375 -23.77 5.15 6.25
N ILE A 376 -23.35 6.41 6.41
CA ILE A 376 -22.09 6.74 7.09
C ILE A 376 -22.29 6.45 8.58
N SER A 377 -22.04 5.20 8.97
CA SER A 377 -22.08 4.73 10.36
C SER A 377 -20.93 3.76 10.61
N LEU A 378 -20.38 3.83 11.82
CA LEU A 378 -19.40 2.89 12.36
C LEU A 378 -19.96 1.46 12.47
N SER A 379 -21.29 1.29 12.38
CA SER A 379 -21.98 -0.01 12.48
C SER A 379 -22.15 -0.75 11.14
N THR A 380 -21.76 -0.17 10.00
CA THR A 380 -21.85 -0.89 8.72
C THR A 380 -20.84 -2.04 8.64
N HIS A 381 -21.21 -3.17 8.05
CA HIS A 381 -20.44 -4.42 8.05
C HIS A 381 -18.93 -4.21 7.81
N GLY A 382 -18.53 -3.53 6.73
CA GLY A 382 -17.11 -3.24 6.45
C GLY A 382 -16.41 -2.20 7.35
N ALA A 383 -17.15 -1.35 8.08
CA ALA A 383 -16.57 -0.45 9.09
C ALA A 383 -16.37 -1.18 10.43
N ALA A 384 -17.31 -2.07 10.77
CA ALA A 384 -17.22 -2.92 11.95
C ALA A 384 -16.05 -3.91 11.84
N GLU A 385 -15.84 -4.56 10.68
CA GLU A 385 -14.71 -5.47 10.43
C GLU A 385 -13.35 -4.78 10.65
N ARG A 386 -13.18 -3.54 10.14
CA ARG A 386 -11.94 -2.76 10.28
C ARG A 386 -11.57 -2.45 11.73
N ILE A 387 -12.56 -2.35 12.63
CA ILE A 387 -12.31 -2.18 14.07
C ILE A 387 -11.63 -3.44 14.66
N TRP A 388 -11.97 -4.63 14.17
CA TRP A 388 -11.37 -5.88 14.65
C TRP A 388 -10.02 -6.14 14.03
N TRP A 389 -9.83 -5.86 12.75
CA TRP A 389 -8.50 -5.91 12.14
C TRP A 389 -7.53 -4.97 12.85
N THR A 390 -8.02 -3.79 13.26
CA THR A 390 -7.28 -2.86 14.12
C THR A 390 -6.93 -3.49 15.47
N ARG A 391 -7.86 -4.19 16.13
CA ARG A 391 -7.59 -4.88 17.42
C ARG A 391 -6.60 -6.03 17.27
N ASP A 392 -6.73 -6.83 16.22
CA ASP A 392 -5.80 -7.91 15.91
C ASP A 392 -4.39 -7.35 15.65
N ALA A 393 -4.30 -6.25 14.90
CA ALA A 393 -3.02 -5.54 14.68
C ALA A 393 -2.41 -5.03 16.00
N PHE A 394 -3.22 -4.49 16.92
CA PHE A 394 -2.73 -4.09 18.24
C PHE A 394 -2.16 -5.27 19.05
N ARG A 395 -2.82 -6.44 19.02
CA ARG A 395 -2.30 -7.65 19.67
C ARG A 395 -0.98 -8.11 19.05
N MET A 396 -0.85 -8.02 17.72
CA MET A 396 0.41 -8.30 17.04
C MET A 396 1.54 -7.33 17.46
N VAL A 397 1.23 -6.05 17.63
CA VAL A 397 2.17 -5.06 18.17
C VAL A 397 2.56 -5.40 19.61
N GLN A 398 1.62 -5.81 20.46
CA GLN A 398 1.91 -6.22 21.84
C GLN A 398 2.85 -7.42 21.92
N ASP A 399 2.70 -8.38 21.01
CA ASP A 399 3.56 -9.56 20.94
C ASP A 399 4.96 -9.24 20.39
N ARG A 400 5.09 -8.21 19.54
CA ARG A 400 6.36 -7.82 18.89
C ARG A 400 6.59 -6.29 18.93
N PRO A 401 6.75 -5.69 20.12
CA PRO A 401 6.62 -4.25 20.30
C PRO A 401 7.82 -3.43 19.79
N ILE A 402 9.03 -3.99 19.76
CA ILE A 402 10.24 -3.21 19.48
C ILE A 402 10.47 -3.06 17.98
N LEU A 403 10.70 -4.18 17.28
CA LEU A 403 11.06 -4.23 15.86
C LEU A 403 9.93 -4.72 14.95
N GLY A 404 8.77 -5.08 15.52
CA GLY A 404 7.63 -5.57 14.76
C GLY A 404 7.83 -7.00 14.24
N ALA A 405 7.04 -7.35 13.23
CA ALA A 405 7.06 -8.66 12.59
C ALA A 405 7.84 -8.69 11.27
N GLY A 406 8.46 -7.58 10.86
CA GLY A 406 9.00 -7.40 9.51
C GLY A 406 7.93 -6.89 8.53
N GLY A 407 8.39 -6.30 7.43
CA GLY A 407 7.50 -5.90 6.34
C GLY A 407 6.67 -7.07 5.80
N GLY A 408 5.36 -6.88 5.60
CA GLY A 408 4.42 -7.96 5.29
C GLY A 408 4.04 -8.84 6.48
N GLY A 409 4.48 -8.49 7.70
CA GLY A 409 4.20 -9.25 8.92
C GLY A 409 2.72 -9.39 9.25
N TRP A 410 1.87 -8.42 8.85
CA TRP A 410 0.41 -8.56 8.94
C TRP A 410 -0.08 -9.80 8.20
N ASP A 411 0.15 -9.84 6.88
CA ASP A 411 -0.35 -10.90 5.98
C ASP A 411 0.16 -12.29 6.41
N ALA A 412 1.40 -12.34 6.92
CA ALA A 412 2.02 -13.58 7.38
C ALA A 412 1.46 -14.13 8.70
N LEU A 413 0.84 -13.31 9.56
CA LEU A 413 0.51 -13.70 10.94
C LEU A 413 -0.96 -13.56 11.32
N TYR A 414 -1.72 -12.68 10.66
CA TYR A 414 -3.02 -12.25 11.17
C TYR A 414 -4.00 -13.39 11.44
N HIS A 415 -3.94 -14.49 10.67
CA HIS A 415 -4.75 -15.71 10.88
C HIS A 415 -4.64 -16.31 12.28
N GLN A 416 -3.50 -16.15 12.96
CA GLN A 416 -3.28 -16.63 14.33
C GLN A 416 -3.96 -15.72 15.38
N TYR A 417 -4.29 -14.48 15.00
CA TYR A 417 -4.86 -13.47 15.91
C TYR A 417 -6.38 -13.35 15.80
N GLN A 418 -6.97 -13.78 14.68
CA GLN A 418 -8.36 -13.51 14.34
C GLN A 418 -9.35 -14.05 15.38
N TYR A 419 -10.44 -13.30 15.56
CA TYR A 419 -11.62 -13.76 16.30
C TYR A 419 -12.54 -14.66 15.47
N TYR A 420 -12.59 -14.47 14.15
CA TYR A 420 -13.36 -15.25 13.18
C TYR A 420 -12.55 -15.38 11.89
N LEU A 421 -12.89 -16.34 11.03
CA LEU A 421 -12.18 -16.52 9.77
C LEU A 421 -12.49 -15.37 8.80
N TYR A 422 -11.46 -14.61 8.42
CA TYR A 422 -11.53 -13.59 7.37
C TYR A 422 -10.25 -13.58 6.55
N TRP A 423 -10.27 -12.94 5.38
CA TRP A 423 -9.09 -12.77 4.54
C TRP A 423 -8.82 -11.29 4.29
N SER A 424 -7.66 -10.79 4.70
CA SER A 424 -7.23 -9.43 4.43
C SER A 424 -5.71 -9.33 4.38
N ASN A 425 -5.17 -8.95 3.23
CA ASN A 425 -3.72 -8.75 3.03
C ASN A 425 -3.19 -7.44 3.65
N GLN A 426 -4.08 -6.59 4.20
CA GLN A 426 -3.73 -5.31 4.81
C GLN A 426 -4.61 -5.05 6.04
N VAL A 427 -4.10 -4.32 7.02
CA VAL A 427 -4.89 -3.92 8.21
C VAL A 427 -6.08 -3.02 7.84
N HIS A 428 -6.02 -2.32 6.69
CA HIS A 428 -6.91 -1.19 6.36
C HIS A 428 -6.83 -0.04 7.37
N ASN A 429 -5.67 0.08 8.01
CA ASN A 429 -5.21 1.23 8.76
C ASN A 429 -3.69 1.25 8.56
N HIS A 430 -3.21 2.13 7.67
CA HIS A 430 -1.79 2.11 7.30
C HIS A 430 -0.87 2.48 8.47
N TRP A 431 -1.34 3.27 9.44
CA TRP A 431 -0.55 3.61 10.63
C TRP A 431 -0.28 2.38 11.48
N LEU A 432 -1.30 1.55 11.68
CA LEU A 432 -1.15 0.28 12.39
C LEU A 432 -0.41 -0.77 11.55
N GLN A 433 -0.59 -0.78 10.23
CA GLN A 433 0.22 -1.60 9.33
C GLN A 433 1.71 -1.31 9.55
N THR A 434 2.12 -0.04 9.50
CA THR A 434 3.51 0.35 9.75
C THR A 434 3.96 -0.08 11.15
N TRP A 435 3.13 0.09 12.18
CA TRP A 435 3.51 -0.32 13.54
C TRP A 435 3.69 -1.83 13.68
N VAL A 436 2.81 -2.64 13.09
CA VAL A 436 2.93 -4.10 13.03
C VAL A 436 4.22 -4.52 12.33
N GLU A 437 4.56 -3.84 11.22
CA GLU A 437 5.71 -4.20 10.41
C GLU A 437 7.04 -3.84 11.08
N VAL A 438 7.22 -2.59 11.51
CA VAL A 438 8.52 -2.08 11.98
C VAL A 438 8.61 -1.84 13.48
N GLY A 439 7.57 -2.20 14.23
CA GLY A 439 7.52 -2.04 15.68
C GLY A 439 7.52 -0.57 16.12
N THR A 440 7.64 -0.35 17.42
CA THR A 440 7.59 0.99 18.01
C THR A 440 8.77 1.85 17.56
N VAL A 441 9.96 1.27 17.36
CA VAL A 441 11.14 2.01 16.87
C VAL A 441 10.88 2.60 15.49
N GLY A 442 10.41 1.78 14.55
CA GLY A 442 10.10 2.26 13.21
C GLY A 442 8.85 3.12 13.15
N PHE A 443 7.85 2.86 13.99
CA PHE A 443 6.67 3.70 14.11
C PHE A 443 7.04 5.11 14.60
N LEU A 444 7.95 5.24 15.57
CA LEU A 444 8.47 6.54 15.99
C LEU A 444 9.24 7.25 14.87
N ALA A 445 10.00 6.53 14.04
CA ALA A 445 10.64 7.12 12.86
C ALA A 445 9.61 7.61 11.82
N PHE A 446 8.51 6.86 11.63
CA PHE A 446 7.39 7.28 10.80
C PHE A 446 6.69 8.54 11.36
N LEU A 447 6.46 8.60 12.68
CA LEU A 447 5.93 9.80 13.34
C LEU A 447 6.88 10.99 13.23
N ALA A 448 8.20 10.75 13.34
CA ALA A 448 9.21 11.78 13.17
C ALA A 448 9.21 12.36 11.76
N LEU A 449 8.95 11.55 10.72
CA LEU A 449 8.82 12.02 9.34
C LEU A 449 7.64 12.99 9.19
N TRP A 450 6.46 12.61 9.71
CA TRP A 450 5.29 13.51 9.74
C TRP A 450 5.55 14.77 10.57
N GLY A 451 6.14 14.63 11.75
CA GLY A 451 6.48 15.73 12.64
C GLY A 451 7.48 16.71 12.03
N ALA A 452 8.51 16.21 11.34
CA ALA A 452 9.51 17.03 10.64
C ALA A 452 8.88 17.85 9.50
N ALA A 453 8.01 17.22 8.70
CA ALA A 453 7.33 17.89 7.61
C ALA A 453 6.32 18.94 8.11
N LEU A 454 5.56 18.60 9.17
CA LEU A 454 4.66 19.53 9.84
C LEU A 454 5.43 20.72 10.43
N TYR A 455 6.56 20.47 11.09
CA TYR A 455 7.44 21.52 11.59
C TYR A 455 7.90 22.46 10.47
N CYS A 456 8.39 21.92 9.35
CA CYS A 456 8.80 22.73 8.20
C CYS A 456 7.64 23.57 7.66
N ALA A 457 6.47 22.98 7.47
CA ALA A 457 5.28 23.68 6.97
C ALA A 457 4.85 24.82 7.91
N LEU A 458 4.75 24.55 9.22
CA LEU A 458 4.37 25.56 10.22
C LEU A 458 5.37 26.71 10.28
N ARG A 459 6.68 26.40 10.18
CA ARG A 459 7.73 27.43 10.14
C ARG A 459 7.56 28.37 8.95
N VAL A 460 7.26 27.85 7.75
CA VAL A 460 6.95 28.71 6.59
C VAL A 460 5.70 29.54 6.84
N LEU A 461 4.63 28.93 7.33
CA LEU A 461 3.34 29.60 7.54
C LEU A 461 3.42 30.76 8.53
N VAL A 462 4.33 30.68 9.51
CA VAL A 462 4.53 31.69 10.56
C VAL A 462 5.63 32.70 10.20
N LEU A 463 6.77 32.25 9.68
CA LEU A 463 7.99 33.07 9.56
C LEU A 463 8.23 33.64 8.17
N SER A 464 7.73 33.00 7.11
CA SER A 464 7.99 33.47 5.74
C SER A 464 7.31 34.81 5.47
N ARG A 465 8.01 35.70 4.77
CA ARG A 465 7.45 36.97 4.29
C ARG A 465 6.75 36.82 2.94
N ASP A 466 7.03 35.74 2.22
CA ASP A 466 6.42 35.47 0.92
C ASP A 466 5.01 34.88 1.09
N THR A 467 4.01 35.63 0.66
CA THR A 467 2.60 35.24 0.76
C THR A 467 2.25 34.08 -0.18
N GLY A 468 2.87 34.01 -1.36
CA GLY A 468 2.68 32.92 -2.31
C GLY A 468 3.25 31.61 -1.75
N LEU A 469 4.49 31.65 -1.25
CA LEU A 469 5.12 30.48 -0.62
C LEU A 469 4.32 29.94 0.57
N ARG A 470 3.77 30.83 1.42
CA ARG A 470 2.87 30.43 2.51
C ARG A 470 1.59 29.78 2.02
N LEU A 471 0.99 30.30 0.95
CA LEU A 471 -0.23 29.73 0.38
C LEU A 471 0.03 28.35 -0.25
N LEU A 472 1.12 28.18 -1.00
CA LEU A 472 1.51 26.86 -1.52
C LEU A 472 1.76 25.87 -0.38
N THR A 473 2.42 26.31 0.69
CA THR A 473 2.68 25.47 1.87
C THR A 473 1.39 25.08 2.61
N ALA A 474 0.40 25.98 2.67
CA ALA A 474 -0.93 25.65 3.19
C ALA A 474 -1.62 24.56 2.34
N GLY A 475 -1.48 24.64 1.00
CA GLY A 475 -1.92 23.61 0.05
C GLY A 475 -1.25 22.26 0.30
N ILE A 476 0.08 22.25 0.40
CA ILE A 476 0.89 21.06 0.71
C ILE A 476 0.44 20.42 2.03
N LEU A 477 0.28 21.22 3.09
CA LEU A 477 -0.13 20.75 4.40
C LEU A 477 -1.54 20.13 4.36
N ALA A 478 -2.51 20.82 3.77
CA ALA A 478 -3.88 20.32 3.68
C ALA A 478 -3.98 19.03 2.84
N ALA A 479 -3.26 18.96 1.73
CA ALA A 479 -3.18 17.78 0.87
C ALA A 479 -2.54 16.59 1.63
N ALA A 480 -1.40 16.79 2.28
CA ALA A 480 -0.73 15.74 3.05
C ALA A 480 -1.61 15.24 4.21
N LEU A 481 -2.25 16.14 4.95
CA LEU A 481 -3.14 15.78 6.05
C LEU A 481 -4.40 15.05 5.58
N ASN A 482 -5.01 15.43 4.45
CA ASN A 482 -6.12 14.69 3.86
C ASN A 482 -5.76 13.22 3.59
N LEU A 483 -4.60 13.00 2.99
CA LEU A 483 -4.12 11.67 2.63
C LEU A 483 -3.73 10.86 3.87
N GLY A 484 -3.03 11.47 4.83
CA GLY A 484 -2.66 10.85 6.10
C GLY A 484 -3.88 10.47 6.94
N ALA A 485 -4.86 11.37 7.04
CA ALA A 485 -6.13 11.14 7.74
C ALA A 485 -6.91 9.97 7.14
N HIS A 486 -7.03 9.90 5.81
CA HIS A 486 -7.72 8.78 5.17
C HIS A 486 -6.97 7.46 5.34
N SER A 487 -5.65 7.51 5.49
CA SER A 487 -4.83 6.32 5.72
C SER A 487 -4.96 5.76 7.15
N PHE A 488 -5.65 6.43 8.07
CA PHE A 488 -6.06 5.83 9.36
C PHE A 488 -7.22 4.85 9.22
N ILE A 489 -8.04 5.01 8.19
CA ILE A 489 -9.23 4.20 7.98
C ILE A 489 -9.13 3.31 6.74
N ASP A 490 -8.01 3.38 6.01
CA ASP A 490 -7.75 2.55 4.83
C ASP A 490 -6.23 2.38 4.55
N PHE A 491 -5.85 1.51 3.61
CA PHE A 491 -4.45 1.16 3.31
C PHE A 491 -3.82 1.96 2.14
N ASN A 492 -4.24 3.21 1.94
CA ASN A 492 -3.86 4.02 0.76
C ASN A 492 -2.35 4.05 0.46
N LEU A 493 -1.53 4.18 1.50
CA LEU A 493 -0.07 4.31 1.37
C LEU A 493 0.64 2.97 1.06
N SER A 494 -0.09 1.86 1.03
CA SER A 494 0.42 0.60 0.49
C SER A 494 0.51 0.65 -1.05
N LEU A 495 -0.20 1.57 -1.71
CA LEU A 495 -0.07 1.85 -3.14
C LEU A 495 1.06 2.87 -3.36
N SER A 496 2.19 2.44 -3.92
CA SER A 496 3.41 3.26 -4.01
C SER A 496 3.24 4.57 -4.79
N ALA A 497 2.33 4.64 -5.76
CA ALA A 497 2.07 5.89 -6.48
C ALA A 497 1.48 6.99 -5.56
N VAL A 498 0.67 6.58 -4.58
CA VAL A 498 0.11 7.48 -3.58
C VAL A 498 1.17 7.91 -2.57
N SER A 499 2.04 6.98 -2.16
CA SER A 499 3.18 7.29 -1.30
C SER A 499 4.21 8.19 -1.99
N PHE A 500 4.48 8.01 -3.29
CA PHE A 500 5.31 8.95 -4.07
C PHE A 500 4.79 10.38 -4.02
N THR A 501 3.46 10.53 -4.13
CA THR A 501 2.79 11.83 -4.03
C THR A 501 2.98 12.41 -2.63
N LEU A 502 2.68 11.63 -1.57
CA LEU A 502 2.84 12.10 -0.20
C LEU A 502 4.30 12.47 0.12
N TRP A 503 5.27 11.58 -0.16
CA TRP A 503 6.68 11.82 0.13
C TRP A 503 7.21 13.04 -0.62
N THR A 504 6.74 13.28 -1.84
CA THR A 504 7.04 14.49 -2.59
C THR A 504 6.46 15.72 -1.89
N LEU A 505 5.20 15.70 -1.43
CA LEU A 505 4.62 16.79 -0.65
C LEU A 505 5.43 17.08 0.63
N LEU A 506 5.89 16.04 1.34
CA LEU A 506 6.76 16.22 2.52
C LEU A 506 8.11 16.86 2.14
N ALA A 507 8.71 16.44 1.02
CA ALA A 507 9.93 17.04 0.48
C ALA A 507 9.73 18.53 0.17
N LEU A 508 8.60 18.87 -0.47
CA LEU A 508 8.26 20.24 -0.85
C LEU A 508 8.01 21.13 0.37
N ALA A 509 7.47 20.60 1.47
CA ALA A 509 7.34 21.34 2.72
C ALA A 509 8.72 21.74 3.28
N GLN A 510 9.70 20.83 3.26
CA GLN A 510 11.07 21.16 3.65
C GLN A 510 11.73 22.13 2.65
N ALA A 511 11.55 21.92 1.35
CA ALA A 511 12.09 22.80 0.32
C ALA A 511 11.57 24.23 0.47
N ALA A 512 10.27 24.40 0.75
CA ALA A 512 9.66 25.69 1.04
C ALA A 512 10.26 26.35 2.29
N ALA A 513 10.50 25.57 3.35
CA ALA A 513 11.13 26.06 4.57
C ALA A 513 12.58 26.53 4.35
N GLN A 514 13.32 25.87 3.47
CA GLN A 514 14.65 26.30 3.05
C GLN A 514 14.60 27.54 2.16
N GLN A 515 13.68 27.59 1.19
CA GLN A 515 13.52 28.74 0.29
C GLN A 515 13.14 30.02 1.03
N GLY A 516 12.29 29.91 2.06
CA GLY A 516 11.90 31.03 2.91
C GLY A 516 12.89 31.35 4.02
N ASP A 517 14.07 30.72 4.07
CA ASP A 517 15.05 30.83 5.16
C ASP A 517 14.42 30.65 6.56
N CYS A 518 13.41 29.76 6.64
CA CYS A 518 12.58 29.54 7.81
C CYS A 518 13.12 28.44 8.74
N LEU A 519 14.14 27.69 8.31
CA LEU A 519 14.80 26.67 9.15
C LEU A 519 15.99 27.26 9.89
N PRO A 520 16.26 26.85 11.14
CA PRO A 520 17.51 27.19 11.79
C PRO A 520 18.69 26.64 10.98
N ALA A 521 19.83 27.32 11.00
CA ALA A 521 21.05 26.78 10.42
C ALA A 521 21.41 25.48 11.15
N LEU A 522 21.07 24.34 10.55
CA LEU A 522 21.45 23.05 11.09
C LEU A 522 22.98 22.94 10.96
N SER A 523 23.67 22.79 12.08
CA SER A 523 25.11 22.56 12.18
C SER A 523 25.49 21.12 11.81
N PHE A 524 24.82 20.52 10.82
CA PHE A 524 25.40 19.33 10.19
C PHE A 524 26.70 19.80 9.56
N ALA A 525 27.82 19.19 9.98
CA ALA A 525 29.10 19.39 9.33
C ALA A 525 28.89 19.12 7.84
N ARG A 526 28.72 20.20 7.05
CA ARG A 526 28.62 20.13 5.61
C ARG A 526 29.99 19.71 5.13
N THR A 527 30.22 18.40 5.10
CA THR A 527 31.44 17.87 4.54
C THR A 527 31.43 18.27 3.07
N ARG A 528 32.43 19.06 2.67
CA ARG A 528 32.70 19.31 1.24
C ARG A 528 33.17 18.02 0.53
N ALA A 529 33.40 16.96 1.30
CA ALA A 529 33.83 15.67 0.81
C ALA A 529 32.74 15.01 -0.04
N ALA A 530 33.13 14.49 -1.20
CA ALA A 530 32.24 13.80 -2.13
C ALA A 530 32.04 12.30 -1.77
N TRP A 531 32.83 11.76 -0.83
CA TRP A 531 32.80 10.33 -0.49
C TRP A 531 31.43 9.81 0.03
N PRO A 532 30.61 10.56 0.81
CA PRO A 532 29.31 10.04 1.24
C PRO A 532 28.37 9.83 0.06
N GLY A 533 28.50 10.68 -0.96
CA GLY A 533 27.81 10.54 -2.23
C GLY A 533 28.28 9.34 -3.06
N ALA A 534 29.60 9.08 -3.06
CA ALA A 534 30.18 7.92 -3.74
C ALA A 534 29.67 6.61 -3.12
N VAL A 535 29.65 6.55 -1.79
CA VAL A 535 29.11 5.41 -1.04
C VAL A 535 27.62 5.25 -1.35
N ALA A 536 26.83 6.33 -1.33
CA ALA A 536 25.41 6.24 -1.66
C ALA A 536 25.16 5.77 -3.10
N ALA A 537 25.94 6.25 -4.07
CA ALA A 537 25.83 5.82 -5.47
C ALA A 537 26.25 4.34 -5.65
N LEU A 538 27.29 3.89 -4.95
CA LEU A 538 27.70 2.49 -4.93
C LEU A 538 26.60 1.60 -4.31
N LEU A 539 26.06 1.99 -3.15
CA LEU A 539 24.95 1.27 -2.52
C LEU A 539 23.74 1.22 -3.45
N ALA A 540 23.40 2.32 -4.13
CA ALA A 540 22.34 2.36 -5.13
C ALA A 540 22.60 1.39 -6.30
N ALA A 541 23.84 1.29 -6.79
CA ALA A 541 24.20 0.34 -7.84
C ALA A 541 24.09 -1.13 -7.37
N LEU A 542 24.51 -1.43 -6.14
CA LEU A 542 24.33 -2.75 -5.53
C LEU A 542 22.84 -3.10 -5.33
N THR A 543 22.05 -2.14 -4.84
CA THR A 543 20.59 -2.29 -4.74
C THR A 543 19.95 -2.50 -6.11
N MET A 544 20.42 -1.80 -7.14
CA MET A 544 19.94 -1.96 -8.51
C MET A 544 20.20 -3.37 -9.03
N ALA A 545 21.40 -3.91 -8.81
CA ALA A 545 21.72 -5.29 -9.18
C ALA A 545 20.84 -6.31 -8.43
N GLY A 546 20.65 -6.12 -7.11
CA GLY A 546 19.77 -6.97 -6.30
C GLY A 546 18.30 -6.92 -6.75
N ALA A 547 17.74 -5.72 -6.94
CA ALA A 547 16.38 -5.53 -7.44
C ALA A 547 16.19 -6.10 -8.86
N GLY A 548 17.20 -5.97 -9.72
CA GLY A 548 17.24 -6.59 -11.04
C GLY A 548 17.20 -8.13 -10.98
N SER A 549 17.96 -8.72 -10.05
CA SER A 549 17.92 -10.16 -9.79
C SER A 549 16.52 -10.60 -9.32
N LEU A 550 15.92 -9.90 -8.35
CA LEU A 550 14.56 -10.22 -7.89
C LEU A 550 13.52 -10.12 -9.01
N LEU A 551 13.63 -9.12 -9.88
CA LEU A 551 12.75 -8.96 -11.04
C LEU A 551 12.93 -10.10 -12.05
N ALA A 552 14.16 -10.53 -12.31
CA ALA A 552 14.45 -11.69 -13.14
C ALA A 552 13.85 -12.97 -12.53
N GLY A 553 14.04 -13.19 -11.22
CA GLY A 553 13.46 -14.30 -10.47
C GLY A 553 11.94 -14.33 -10.57
N PHE A 554 11.28 -13.18 -10.41
CA PHE A 554 9.83 -13.05 -10.60
C PHE A 554 9.38 -13.47 -12.00
N ASN A 555 10.06 -12.99 -13.05
CA ASN A 555 9.71 -13.32 -14.42
C ASN A 555 9.91 -14.82 -14.72
N TYR A 556 10.98 -15.45 -14.21
CA TYR A 556 11.19 -16.89 -14.35
C TYR A 556 10.15 -17.70 -13.56
N GLY A 557 9.79 -17.28 -12.36
CA GLY A 557 8.74 -17.94 -11.56
C GLY A 557 7.38 -17.92 -12.27
N GLN A 558 7.01 -16.77 -12.86
CA GLN A 558 5.80 -16.65 -13.67
C GLN A 558 5.84 -17.53 -14.93
N GLN A 559 7.00 -17.67 -15.57
CA GLN A 559 7.16 -18.61 -16.69
C GLN A 559 6.99 -20.07 -16.21
N GLY A 560 7.57 -20.42 -15.06
CA GLY A 560 7.41 -21.74 -14.45
C GLY A 560 5.96 -22.08 -14.15
N ALA A 561 5.23 -21.15 -13.54
CA ALA A 561 3.80 -21.30 -13.25
C ALA A 561 2.98 -21.51 -14.53
N LYS A 562 3.22 -20.73 -15.60
CA LYS A 562 2.56 -20.93 -16.89
C LYS A 562 2.84 -22.31 -17.51
N PHE A 563 4.08 -22.79 -17.45
CA PHE A 563 4.39 -24.13 -17.95
C PHE A 563 3.71 -25.22 -17.12
N LEU A 564 3.55 -25.02 -15.80
CA LEU A 564 2.74 -25.90 -14.96
C LEU A 564 1.27 -25.91 -15.36
N GLU A 565 0.68 -24.75 -15.66
CA GLU A 565 -0.70 -24.64 -16.14
C GLU A 565 -0.92 -25.44 -17.44
N TYR A 566 0.07 -25.43 -18.35
CA TYR A 566 0.07 -26.25 -19.56
C TYR A 566 0.53 -27.71 -19.34
N ASN A 567 0.65 -28.14 -18.08
CA ASN A 567 1.13 -29.48 -17.67
C ASN A 567 2.50 -29.86 -18.24
N ASN A 568 3.33 -28.87 -18.58
CA ASN A 568 4.67 -29.05 -19.12
C ASN A 568 5.73 -29.00 -18.00
N ILE A 569 5.78 -30.09 -17.23
CA ILE A 569 6.61 -30.21 -16.02
C ILE A 569 8.12 -30.02 -16.28
N PRO A 570 8.75 -30.60 -17.33
CA PRO A 570 10.19 -30.45 -17.55
C PRO A 570 10.60 -28.98 -17.76
N PHE A 571 9.84 -28.23 -18.56
CA PHE A 571 10.10 -26.80 -18.75
C PHE A 571 9.78 -25.98 -17.51
N ALA A 572 8.75 -26.37 -16.74
CA ALA A 572 8.47 -25.73 -15.45
C ALA A 572 9.64 -25.88 -14.47
N ILE A 573 10.23 -27.08 -14.34
CA ILE A 573 11.43 -27.33 -13.52
C ILE A 573 12.55 -26.38 -13.91
N GLN A 574 12.88 -26.30 -15.21
CA GLN A 574 13.95 -25.43 -15.69
C GLN A 574 13.72 -23.95 -15.29
N ARG A 575 12.48 -23.48 -15.40
CA ARG A 575 12.15 -22.09 -15.07
C ARG A 575 12.13 -21.82 -13.57
N PHE A 576 11.61 -22.73 -12.77
CA PHE A 576 11.67 -22.60 -11.31
C PHE A 576 13.10 -22.69 -10.78
N GLU A 577 13.99 -23.48 -11.38
CA GLU A 577 15.41 -23.49 -11.02
C GLU A 577 16.06 -22.11 -11.24
N GLN A 578 15.77 -21.45 -12.36
CA GLN A 578 16.21 -20.07 -12.57
C GLN A 578 15.54 -19.10 -11.57
N ALA A 579 14.25 -19.28 -11.29
CA ALA A 579 13.54 -18.45 -10.32
C ALA A 579 14.20 -18.53 -8.92
N VAL A 580 14.50 -19.73 -8.44
CA VAL A 580 15.19 -19.96 -7.16
C VAL A 580 16.61 -19.39 -7.16
N LYS A 581 17.31 -19.41 -8.30
CA LYS A 581 18.65 -18.83 -8.44
C LYS A 581 18.63 -17.30 -8.31
N TYR A 582 17.71 -16.63 -9.00
CA TYR A 582 17.66 -15.17 -9.07
C TYR A 582 16.87 -14.52 -7.91
N ASP A 583 15.90 -15.23 -7.34
CA ASP A 583 15.19 -14.85 -6.13
C ASP A 583 15.15 -16.03 -5.15
N PRO A 584 16.25 -16.24 -4.38
CA PRO A 584 16.34 -17.31 -3.41
C PRO A 584 15.49 -17.05 -2.15
N LEU A 585 14.87 -15.88 -2.00
CA LEU A 585 14.06 -15.54 -0.83
C LEU A 585 12.59 -15.93 -1.02
N THR A 586 12.09 -15.97 -2.25
CA THR A 586 10.73 -16.42 -2.51
C THR A 586 10.58 -17.92 -2.21
N ALA A 587 9.74 -18.24 -1.22
CA ALA A 587 9.49 -19.61 -0.77
C ALA A 587 8.70 -20.42 -1.79
N SER A 588 7.68 -19.82 -2.42
CA SER A 588 6.81 -20.51 -3.39
C SER A 588 7.59 -21.14 -4.55
N TYR A 589 8.65 -20.51 -5.06
CA TYR A 589 9.48 -21.10 -6.12
C TYR A 589 10.13 -22.42 -5.71
N LYS A 590 10.50 -22.58 -4.43
CA LYS A 590 11.04 -23.85 -3.91
C LYS A 590 9.94 -24.88 -3.73
N ILE A 591 8.77 -24.47 -3.26
CA ILE A 591 7.61 -25.34 -3.06
C ILE A 591 7.08 -25.86 -4.41
N ASP A 592 6.96 -25.00 -5.42
CA ASP A 592 6.52 -25.37 -6.76
C ASP A 592 7.55 -26.27 -7.44
N LEU A 593 8.84 -25.94 -7.33
CA LEU A 593 9.92 -26.81 -7.81
C LEU A 593 9.90 -28.18 -7.11
N ALA A 594 9.71 -28.21 -5.79
CA ALA A 594 9.64 -29.45 -5.01
C ALA A 594 8.50 -30.36 -5.53
N GLN A 595 7.31 -29.82 -5.73
CA GLN A 595 6.17 -30.59 -6.26
C GLN A 595 6.44 -31.11 -7.68
N CYS A 596 7.07 -30.31 -8.55
CA CYS A 596 7.47 -30.75 -9.90
C CYS A 596 8.48 -31.90 -9.86
N LEU A 597 9.49 -31.77 -8.99
CA LEU A 597 10.54 -32.78 -8.82
C LEU A 597 10.00 -34.05 -8.17
N GLU A 598 9.10 -33.96 -7.19
CA GLU A 598 8.43 -35.10 -6.57
C GLU A 598 7.65 -35.89 -7.63
N LYS A 599 6.78 -35.21 -8.40
CA LYS A 599 5.97 -35.85 -9.46
C LYS A 599 6.84 -36.52 -10.52
N THR A 600 7.95 -35.88 -10.91
CA THR A 600 8.90 -36.43 -11.88
C THR A 600 9.67 -37.62 -11.30
N GLY A 601 10.16 -37.50 -10.07
CA GLY A 601 10.88 -38.54 -9.35
C GLY A 601 10.02 -39.78 -9.11
N GLN A 602 8.75 -39.63 -8.74
CA GLN A 602 7.81 -40.75 -8.62
C GLN A 602 7.59 -41.46 -9.96
N LYS A 603 7.39 -40.71 -11.05
CA LYS A 603 7.20 -41.29 -12.39
C LYS A 603 8.43 -42.05 -12.88
N GLN A 604 9.63 -41.53 -12.59
CA GLN A 604 10.91 -42.11 -13.03
C GLN A 604 11.50 -43.10 -12.03
N LYS A 605 10.91 -43.23 -10.83
CA LYS A 605 11.48 -43.94 -9.67
C LYS A 605 12.89 -43.44 -9.30
N ASP A 606 13.13 -42.13 -9.44
CA ASP A 606 14.41 -41.50 -9.10
C ASP A 606 14.41 -40.96 -7.67
N GLU A 607 15.09 -41.67 -6.76
CA GLU A 607 15.23 -41.26 -5.36
C GLU A 607 15.97 -39.92 -5.18
N LYS A 608 16.89 -39.56 -6.08
CA LYS A 608 17.64 -38.30 -5.95
C LYS A 608 16.72 -37.11 -6.17
N LEU A 609 15.81 -37.20 -7.13
CA LEU A 609 14.79 -36.17 -7.35
C LEU A 609 13.84 -36.05 -6.16
N ILE A 610 13.44 -37.17 -5.56
CA ILE A 610 12.58 -37.19 -4.37
C ILE A 610 13.30 -36.55 -3.17
N ARG A 611 14.56 -36.92 -2.89
CA ARG A 611 15.34 -36.31 -1.79
C ARG A 611 15.53 -34.81 -1.99
N ARG A 612 15.76 -34.36 -3.24
CA ARG A 612 15.85 -32.93 -3.57
C ARG A 612 14.51 -32.22 -3.37
N ALA A 613 13.39 -32.84 -3.72
CA ALA A 613 12.06 -32.30 -3.47
C ALA A 613 11.79 -32.11 -1.97
N LEU A 614 12.12 -33.12 -1.15
CA LEU A 614 11.98 -33.07 0.31
C LEU A 614 12.86 -31.98 0.95
N ASP A 615 14.10 -31.78 0.47
CA ASP A 615 14.94 -30.66 0.92
C ASP A 615 14.33 -29.30 0.55
N LEU A 616 13.85 -29.15 -0.68
CA LEU A 616 13.28 -27.89 -1.17
C LEU A 616 11.99 -27.52 -0.43
N VAL A 617 11.10 -28.48 -0.18
CA VAL A 617 9.86 -28.21 0.58
C VAL A 617 10.17 -27.81 2.02
N ARG A 618 11.16 -28.46 2.65
CA ARG A 618 11.65 -28.09 3.98
C ARG A 618 12.18 -26.66 4.00
N ARG A 619 13.07 -26.31 3.06
CA ARG A 619 13.67 -24.97 2.98
C ARG A 619 12.65 -23.89 2.64
N GLY A 620 11.70 -24.18 1.75
CA GLY A 620 10.60 -23.28 1.42
C GLY A 620 9.72 -22.99 2.65
N GLN A 621 9.33 -24.03 3.38
CA GLN A 621 8.54 -23.87 4.61
C GLN A 621 9.32 -23.17 5.74
N GLN A 622 10.63 -23.38 5.86
CA GLN A 622 11.47 -22.65 6.81
C GLN A 622 11.57 -21.15 6.51
N GLN A 623 11.47 -20.74 5.24
CA GLN A 623 11.49 -19.32 4.85
C GLN A 623 10.16 -18.62 5.14
N GLU A 624 9.04 -19.34 5.09
CA GLU A 624 7.73 -18.84 5.47
C GLU A 624 7.07 -19.77 6.51
N PRO A 625 7.57 -19.75 7.76
CA PRO A 625 7.16 -20.70 8.80
C PRO A 625 5.69 -20.56 9.23
N THR A 626 5.05 -19.46 8.84
CA THR A 626 3.66 -19.15 9.18
C THR A 626 2.68 -19.35 8.02
N ASN A 627 3.16 -19.83 6.88
CA ASN A 627 2.31 -20.15 5.73
C ASN A 627 1.69 -21.55 5.88
N ALA A 628 0.41 -21.59 6.25
CA ALA A 628 -0.32 -22.84 6.48
C ALA A 628 -0.40 -23.72 5.23
N THR A 629 -0.47 -23.13 4.03
CA THR A 629 -0.46 -23.88 2.77
C THR A 629 0.86 -24.62 2.58
N PHE A 630 2.00 -24.00 2.88
CA PHE A 630 3.30 -24.66 2.76
C PHE A 630 3.51 -25.73 3.83
N ALA A 631 3.00 -25.52 5.04
CA ALA A 631 2.95 -26.57 6.07
C ALA A 631 2.12 -27.78 5.60
N ALA A 632 0.95 -27.55 5.01
CA ALA A 632 0.09 -28.61 4.46
C ALA A 632 0.76 -29.37 3.31
N ILE A 633 1.42 -28.66 2.37
CA ILE A 633 2.16 -29.29 1.27
C ILE A 633 3.30 -30.16 1.81
N ARG A 634 4.04 -29.68 2.82
CA ARG A 634 5.09 -30.47 3.47
C ARG A 634 4.50 -31.71 4.15
N ALA A 635 3.46 -31.55 4.95
CA ALA A 635 2.79 -32.67 5.62
C ALA A 635 2.39 -33.76 4.61
N ALA A 636 1.70 -33.38 3.53
CA ALA A 636 1.27 -34.30 2.49
C ALA A 636 2.43 -35.00 1.79
N MET A 637 3.51 -34.27 1.47
CA MET A 637 4.68 -34.83 0.80
C MET A 637 5.42 -35.84 1.69
N VAL A 638 5.64 -35.51 2.96
CA VAL A 638 6.36 -36.41 3.88
C VAL A 638 5.51 -37.64 4.25
N PHE A 639 4.18 -37.52 4.35
CA PHE A 639 3.28 -38.67 4.50
C PHE A 639 3.39 -39.65 3.33
N ARG A 640 3.40 -39.17 2.07
CA ARG A 640 3.56 -40.01 0.87
C ARG A 640 4.88 -40.78 0.85
N HIS A 641 5.89 -40.30 1.57
CA HIS A 641 7.20 -40.91 1.67
C HIS A 641 7.46 -41.64 3.00
N GLY A 642 6.41 -41.86 3.81
CA GLY A 642 6.46 -42.72 5.00
C GLY A 642 6.98 -42.04 6.27
N PHE A 643 7.24 -40.73 6.26
CA PHE A 643 7.66 -39.97 7.43
C PHE A 643 6.44 -39.51 8.25
N VAL A 644 5.78 -40.46 8.93
CA VAL A 644 4.49 -40.26 9.60
C VAL A 644 4.57 -39.20 10.72
N ASP A 645 5.56 -39.28 11.62
CA ASP A 645 5.71 -38.32 12.73
C ASP A 645 5.96 -36.89 12.24
N GLU A 646 6.78 -36.71 11.20
CA GLU A 646 7.01 -35.40 10.60
C GLU A 646 5.72 -34.88 9.96
N GLY A 647 4.99 -35.75 9.25
CA GLY A 647 3.69 -35.41 8.64
C GLY A 647 2.68 -34.93 9.67
N LEU A 648 2.57 -35.62 10.80
CA LEU A 648 1.69 -35.24 11.91
C LEU A 648 2.10 -33.90 12.52
N THR A 649 3.40 -33.67 12.74
CA THR A 649 3.91 -32.39 13.27
C THR A 649 3.46 -31.22 12.39
N TYR A 650 3.54 -31.37 11.07
CA TYR A 650 3.12 -30.30 10.16
C TYR A 650 1.59 -30.23 9.97
N ALA A 651 0.87 -31.34 10.10
CA ALA A 651 -0.59 -31.32 10.12
C ALA A 651 -1.13 -30.57 11.36
N GLU A 652 -0.54 -30.82 12.55
CA GLU A 652 -0.84 -30.06 13.77
C GLU A 652 -0.54 -28.57 13.57
N ARG A 653 0.60 -28.26 12.93
CA ARG A 653 1.01 -26.88 12.62
C ARG A 653 0.02 -26.14 11.72
N VAL A 654 -0.63 -26.80 10.76
CA VAL A 654 -1.65 -26.16 9.91
C VAL A 654 -2.80 -25.60 10.77
N VAL A 655 -3.27 -26.38 11.74
CA VAL A 655 -4.34 -25.97 12.67
C VAL A 655 -3.88 -24.83 13.59
N GLU A 656 -2.63 -24.83 14.03
CA GLU A 656 -2.07 -23.71 14.81
C GLU A 656 -1.98 -22.41 14.02
N LEU A 657 -1.64 -22.50 12.73
CA LEU A 657 -1.50 -21.33 11.87
C LEU A 657 -2.87 -20.75 11.43
N MET A 658 -3.89 -21.61 11.32
CA MET A 658 -5.24 -21.22 10.92
C MET A 658 -6.30 -21.79 11.88
N PRO A 659 -6.29 -21.37 13.16
CA PRO A 659 -7.13 -21.97 14.21
C PRO A 659 -8.63 -21.75 14.01
N ARG A 660 -9.01 -20.83 13.11
CA ARG A 660 -10.40 -20.47 12.80
C ARG A 660 -10.97 -21.22 11.58
N ARG A 661 -10.21 -22.11 10.94
CA ARG A 661 -10.64 -22.85 9.75
C ARG A 661 -10.96 -24.31 10.10
N ALA A 662 -12.26 -24.63 10.18
CA ALA A 662 -12.74 -25.94 10.61
C ALA A 662 -12.21 -27.12 9.75
N ALA A 663 -12.05 -26.91 8.44
CA ALA A 663 -11.53 -27.92 7.51
C ALA A 663 -10.11 -28.43 7.86
N ASP A 664 -9.30 -27.62 8.55
CA ASP A 664 -7.96 -28.04 8.99
C ASP A 664 -8.04 -29.05 10.13
N TYR A 665 -9.03 -28.92 11.02
CA TYR A 665 -9.27 -29.87 12.10
C TYR A 665 -9.77 -31.21 11.53
N GLU A 666 -10.60 -31.19 10.49
CA GLU A 666 -11.01 -32.41 9.79
C GLU A 666 -9.81 -33.15 9.19
N SER A 667 -8.93 -32.39 8.51
CA SER A 667 -7.72 -32.95 7.89
C SER A 667 -6.75 -33.51 8.93
N LEU A 668 -6.59 -32.82 10.07
CA LEU A 668 -5.78 -33.30 11.18
C LEU A 668 -6.39 -34.54 11.85
N ALA A 669 -7.72 -34.57 12.02
CA ALA A 669 -8.42 -35.71 12.60
C ALA A 669 -8.26 -36.95 11.72
N GLN A 670 -8.41 -36.81 10.40
CA GLN A 670 -8.12 -37.87 9.45
C GLN A 670 -6.67 -38.36 9.57
N ALA A 671 -5.71 -37.44 9.64
CA ALA A 671 -4.30 -37.80 9.79
C ALA A 671 -4.03 -38.59 11.09
N TYR A 672 -4.67 -38.23 12.21
CA TYR A 672 -4.57 -39.00 13.45
C TYR A 672 -5.16 -40.40 13.33
N VAL A 673 -6.32 -40.56 12.69
CA VAL A 673 -6.94 -41.89 12.48
C VAL A 673 -6.00 -42.79 11.67
N GLU A 674 -5.47 -42.29 10.55
CA GLU A 674 -4.59 -43.09 9.68
C GLU A 674 -3.24 -43.38 10.35
N ALA A 675 -2.67 -42.42 11.08
CA ALA A 675 -1.42 -42.63 11.81
C ALA A 675 -1.60 -43.59 12.99
N ALA A 676 -2.71 -43.52 13.74
CA ALA A 676 -3.01 -44.46 14.81
C ALA A 676 -3.11 -45.90 14.27
N ARG A 677 -3.81 -46.10 13.13
CA ARG A 677 -3.86 -47.40 12.45
C ARG A 677 -2.46 -47.87 12.03
N TYR A 678 -1.63 -46.98 11.50
CA TYR A 678 -0.26 -47.29 11.11
C TYR A 678 0.58 -47.80 12.30
N TYR A 679 0.55 -47.12 13.45
CA TYR A 679 1.29 -47.53 14.64
C TYR A 679 0.71 -48.80 15.28
N GLN A 680 -0.61 -48.98 15.29
CA GLN A 680 -1.25 -50.24 15.73
C GLN A 680 -0.78 -51.43 14.89
N LYS A 681 -0.71 -51.29 13.56
CA LYS A 681 -0.19 -52.34 12.66
C LYS A 681 1.29 -52.67 12.92
N LYS A 682 2.06 -51.71 13.42
CA LYS A 682 3.46 -51.91 13.84
C LYS A 682 3.63 -52.47 15.25
N GLY A 683 2.56 -52.58 16.04
CA GLY A 683 2.61 -52.98 17.44
C GLY A 683 3.00 -51.85 18.41
N GLU A 684 3.08 -50.61 17.93
CA GLU A 684 3.41 -49.43 18.74
C GLU A 684 2.14 -48.83 19.38
N THR A 685 1.49 -49.60 20.26
CA THR A 685 0.18 -49.25 20.84
C THR A 685 0.19 -47.94 21.64
N ALA A 686 1.23 -47.69 22.44
CA ALA A 686 1.34 -46.46 23.22
C ALA A 686 1.32 -45.18 22.34
N ARG A 687 1.96 -45.23 21.16
CA ARG A 687 1.96 -44.12 20.22
C ARG A 687 0.60 -43.94 19.58
N ALA A 688 -0.08 -45.04 19.23
CA ALA A 688 -1.44 -44.98 18.71
C ALA A 688 -2.41 -44.37 19.75
N ASP A 689 -2.33 -44.80 21.02
CA ASP A 689 -3.18 -44.30 22.09
C ASP A 689 -2.99 -42.79 22.34
N GLU A 690 -1.75 -42.29 22.25
CA GLU A 690 -1.46 -40.85 22.31
C GLU A 690 -2.18 -40.08 21.19
N LEU A 691 -2.15 -40.58 19.96
CA LEU A 691 -2.80 -39.94 18.81
C LEU A 691 -4.33 -39.97 18.93
N LEU A 692 -4.89 -41.07 19.43
CA LEU A 692 -6.32 -41.20 19.69
C LEU A 692 -6.79 -40.24 20.80
N ALA A 693 -6.00 -40.05 21.86
CA ALA A 693 -6.28 -39.07 22.88
C ALA A 693 -6.24 -37.61 22.34
N LYS A 694 -5.28 -37.31 21.45
CA LYS A 694 -5.22 -36.00 20.78
C LYS A 694 -6.43 -35.77 19.86
N LEU A 695 -6.86 -36.79 19.12
CA LEU A 695 -8.04 -36.76 18.26
C LEU A 695 -9.32 -36.45 19.06
N ASP A 696 -9.53 -37.14 20.19
CA ASP A 696 -10.68 -36.91 21.07
C ASP A 696 -10.73 -35.50 21.66
N ALA A 697 -9.58 -34.83 21.81
CA ALA A 697 -9.51 -33.47 22.35
C ALA A 697 -9.85 -32.37 21.32
N LEU A 698 -9.92 -32.69 20.01
CA LEU A 698 -10.12 -31.68 18.95
C LEU A 698 -11.46 -30.93 19.07
N PRO A 699 -12.62 -31.59 19.32
CA PRO A 699 -13.89 -30.86 19.51
C PRO A 699 -13.82 -29.83 20.64
N SER A 700 -13.27 -30.21 21.80
CA SER A 700 -13.13 -29.31 22.95
C SER A 700 -12.19 -28.14 22.68
N ARG A 701 -11.17 -28.31 21.81
CA ARG A 701 -10.32 -27.20 21.36
C ARG A 701 -11.12 -26.17 20.56
N ILE A 702 -12.01 -26.61 19.67
CA ILE A 702 -12.90 -25.73 18.91
C ILE A 702 -13.90 -25.02 19.84
N GLU A 703 -14.49 -25.74 20.79
CA GLU A 703 -15.43 -25.16 21.77
C GLU A 703 -14.78 -24.09 22.63
N LYS A 704 -13.54 -24.30 23.10
CA LYS A 704 -12.77 -23.29 23.84
C LYS A 704 -12.54 -22.03 23.00
N LEU A 705 -12.21 -22.20 21.71
CA LEU A 705 -12.06 -21.08 20.78
C LEU A 705 -13.38 -20.31 20.57
N LEU A 706 -14.50 -21.02 20.48
CA LEU A 706 -15.83 -20.41 20.36
C LEU A 706 -16.26 -19.69 21.64
N ALA A 707 -15.97 -20.26 22.80
CA ALA A 707 -16.23 -19.65 24.11
C ALA A 707 -15.46 -18.33 24.28
N ALA A 708 -14.20 -18.30 23.83
CA ALA A 708 -13.37 -17.09 23.82
C ALA A 708 -13.77 -16.05 22.74
N THR A 709 -14.68 -16.40 21.82
CA THR A 709 -15.14 -15.52 20.75
C THR A 709 -16.43 -14.81 21.16
N PRO A 710 -16.49 -13.46 21.08
CA PRO A 710 -17.72 -12.74 21.40
C PRO A 710 -18.89 -13.20 20.53
N GLU A 711 -20.08 -13.30 21.12
CA GLU A 711 -21.25 -13.99 20.54
C GLU A 711 -21.59 -13.53 19.11
N ARG A 712 -21.64 -12.21 18.88
CA ARG A 712 -21.90 -11.61 17.57
C ARG A 712 -20.91 -11.97 16.46
N TYR A 713 -19.77 -12.61 16.77
CA TYR A 713 -18.73 -13.00 15.81
C TYR A 713 -18.69 -14.49 15.52
N ARG A 714 -19.36 -15.30 16.34
CA ARG A 714 -19.33 -16.76 16.18
C ARG A 714 -19.88 -17.20 14.82
N SER A 715 -20.74 -16.39 14.21
CA SER A 715 -21.36 -16.64 12.90
C SER A 715 -20.79 -15.85 11.72
N LEU A 716 -19.79 -14.96 11.93
CA LEU A 716 -19.27 -14.12 10.84
C LEU A 716 -18.24 -14.81 9.93
N GLY A 717 -17.61 -15.89 10.38
CA GLY A 717 -16.71 -16.65 9.51
C GLY A 717 -17.52 -17.30 8.38
N GLU A 718 -16.95 -17.36 7.18
CA GLU A 718 -17.54 -18.08 6.06
C GLU A 718 -16.59 -19.21 5.59
N PRO A 719 -16.83 -20.48 5.99
CA PRO A 719 -17.87 -20.94 6.93
C PRO A 719 -17.54 -20.62 8.41
N PRO A 720 -18.54 -20.58 9.30
CA PRO A 720 -18.32 -20.37 10.73
C PRO A 720 -17.48 -21.50 11.33
N LEU A 721 -16.68 -21.17 12.34
CA LEU A 721 -15.98 -22.19 13.11
C LEU A 721 -16.99 -23.05 13.88
N ALA A 722 -16.96 -24.37 13.70
CA ALA A 722 -17.83 -25.30 14.39
C ALA A 722 -17.18 -26.68 14.47
N VAL A 723 -17.63 -27.49 15.42
CA VAL A 723 -17.37 -28.94 15.41
C VAL A 723 -18.20 -29.53 14.28
N THR A 724 -17.55 -29.92 13.19
CA THR A 724 -18.25 -30.36 11.99
C THR A 724 -18.71 -31.81 12.10
N PRO A 725 -19.75 -32.22 11.34
CA PRO A 725 -20.14 -33.62 11.26
C PRO A 725 -18.99 -34.54 10.85
N ARG A 726 -18.15 -34.13 9.89
CA ARG A 726 -16.99 -34.92 9.45
C ARG A 726 -15.96 -35.10 10.56
N LEU A 727 -15.65 -34.04 11.32
CA LEU A 727 -14.76 -34.15 12.48
C LEU A 727 -15.31 -35.19 13.48
N ASN A 728 -16.62 -35.17 13.74
CA ASN A 728 -17.27 -36.13 14.63
C ASN A 728 -17.22 -37.58 14.11
N ILE A 729 -17.22 -37.78 12.78
CA ILE A 729 -17.00 -39.12 12.20
C ILE A 729 -15.60 -39.62 12.56
N TYR A 730 -14.56 -38.80 12.37
CA TYR A 730 -13.19 -39.21 12.72
C TYR A 730 -12.99 -39.42 14.21
N VAL A 731 -13.60 -38.61 15.08
CA VAL A 731 -13.60 -38.87 16.53
C VAL A 731 -14.28 -40.20 16.85
N GLY A 732 -15.41 -40.52 16.20
CA GLY A 732 -16.06 -41.82 16.31
C GLY A 732 -15.18 -42.98 15.85
N ALA A 733 -14.47 -42.82 14.74
CA ALA A 733 -13.47 -43.78 14.26
C ALA A 733 -12.33 -43.96 15.28
N GLY A 734 -11.87 -42.87 15.91
CA GLY A 734 -10.88 -42.91 16.98
C GLY A 734 -11.33 -43.73 18.19
N LYS A 735 -12.57 -43.54 18.63
CA LYS A 735 -13.19 -44.33 19.71
C LYS A 735 -13.26 -45.82 19.37
N TYR A 736 -13.60 -46.15 18.13
CA TYR A 736 -13.54 -47.53 17.63
C TYR A 736 -12.12 -48.11 17.73
N LEU A 737 -11.10 -47.37 17.26
CA LEU A 737 -9.71 -47.80 17.30
C LEU A 737 -9.16 -47.94 18.73
N ALA A 738 -9.69 -47.18 19.68
CA ALA A 738 -9.38 -47.26 21.11
C ALA A 738 -10.13 -48.40 21.84
N GLY A 739 -10.98 -49.17 21.15
CA GLY A 739 -11.79 -50.22 21.75
C GLY A 739 -13.03 -49.74 22.52
N ARG A 740 -13.36 -48.45 22.44
CA ARG A 740 -14.53 -47.82 23.10
C ARG A 740 -15.76 -47.88 22.19
N TYR A 741 -16.23 -49.10 21.92
CA TYR A 741 -17.24 -49.35 20.90
C TYR A 741 -18.60 -48.70 21.18
N ASP A 742 -19.05 -48.68 22.44
CA ASP A 742 -20.34 -48.07 22.81
C ASP A 742 -20.34 -46.55 22.57
N GLU A 743 -19.23 -45.89 22.88
CA GLU A 743 -19.07 -44.46 22.62
C GLU A 743 -18.93 -44.16 21.12
N ALA A 744 -18.27 -45.05 20.37
CA ALA A 744 -18.18 -44.94 18.92
C ALA A 744 -19.56 -45.07 18.27
N GLN A 745 -20.36 -46.04 18.71
CA GLN A 745 -21.74 -46.24 18.24
C GLN A 745 -22.60 -45.00 18.52
N ALA A 746 -22.56 -44.46 19.75
CA ALA A 746 -23.33 -43.27 20.12
C ALA A 746 -22.95 -42.04 19.28
N GLN A 747 -21.67 -41.89 18.93
CA GLN A 747 -21.17 -40.79 18.10
C GLN A 747 -21.58 -40.94 16.62
N LEU A 748 -21.50 -42.15 16.08
CA LEU A 748 -21.61 -42.42 14.64
C LEU A 748 -23.06 -42.65 14.19
N ALA A 749 -23.93 -43.20 15.03
CA ALA A 749 -25.30 -43.54 14.66
C ALA A 749 -26.12 -42.34 14.11
N PRO A 750 -26.09 -41.14 14.72
CA PRO A 750 -26.78 -39.99 14.14
C PRO A 750 -26.23 -39.54 12.77
N LEU A 751 -24.93 -39.76 12.54
CA LEU A 751 -24.23 -39.34 11.32
C LEU A 751 -24.45 -40.33 10.16
N ALA A 752 -24.70 -41.60 10.47
CA ALA A 752 -25.08 -42.64 9.51
C ALA A 752 -26.47 -42.41 8.87
N GLU A 753 -27.25 -41.47 9.41
CA GLU A 753 -28.54 -40.99 8.88
C GLU A 753 -28.44 -39.58 8.28
N SER A 754 -27.22 -39.06 8.07
CA SER A 754 -27.01 -37.76 7.44
C SER A 754 -27.60 -37.69 6.04
N LYS A 755 -28.17 -36.53 5.67
CA LYS A 755 -28.64 -36.25 4.30
C LYS A 755 -27.47 -36.10 3.31
N ASP A 756 -26.28 -35.77 3.79
CA ASP A 756 -25.08 -35.74 2.95
C ASP A 756 -24.58 -37.18 2.76
N LYS A 757 -24.74 -37.68 1.53
CA LYS A 757 -24.35 -39.06 1.17
C LYS A 757 -22.87 -39.37 1.40
N ASN A 758 -21.98 -38.37 1.31
CA ASN A 758 -20.55 -38.61 1.57
C ASN A 758 -20.31 -38.84 3.07
N LEU A 759 -20.85 -37.96 3.91
CA LEU A 759 -20.77 -38.10 5.37
C LEU A 759 -21.47 -39.38 5.85
N GLN A 760 -22.63 -39.66 5.27
CA GLN A 760 -23.42 -40.85 5.55
C GLN A 760 -22.63 -42.12 5.27
N ALA A 761 -22.02 -42.24 4.08
CA ALA A 761 -21.24 -43.42 3.70
C ALA A 761 -20.04 -43.64 4.64
N GLU A 762 -19.31 -42.57 4.95
CA GLU A 762 -18.15 -42.64 5.85
C GLU A 762 -18.56 -43.02 7.28
N ALA A 763 -19.65 -42.44 7.80
CA ALA A 763 -20.19 -42.79 9.12
C ALA A 763 -20.70 -44.24 9.17
N ARG A 764 -21.38 -44.72 8.13
CA ARG A 764 -21.89 -46.10 8.03
C ARG A 764 -20.76 -47.13 8.01
N LEU A 765 -19.65 -46.83 7.36
CA LEU A 765 -18.48 -47.71 7.36
C LEU A 765 -17.98 -47.94 8.79
N TRP A 766 -17.67 -46.86 9.52
CA TRP A 766 -17.16 -46.94 10.88
C TRP A 766 -18.19 -47.50 11.87
N LEU A 767 -19.47 -47.20 11.68
CA LEU A 767 -20.55 -47.78 12.48
C LEU A 767 -20.68 -49.29 12.24
N GLY A 768 -20.60 -49.74 10.98
CA GLY A 768 -20.62 -51.16 10.64
C GLY A 768 -19.42 -51.91 11.21
N LEU A 769 -18.21 -51.31 11.16
CA LEU A 769 -17.03 -51.86 11.82
C LEU A 769 -17.21 -51.98 13.34
N THR A 770 -17.84 -50.97 13.96
CA THR A 770 -18.17 -50.96 15.39
C THR A 770 -19.17 -52.07 15.75
N ALA A 771 -20.26 -52.18 14.99
CA ALA A 771 -21.28 -53.21 15.16
C ALA A 771 -20.70 -54.64 15.05
N ALA A 772 -19.75 -54.85 14.13
CA ALA A 772 -19.07 -56.13 13.99
C ALA A 772 -18.29 -56.53 15.25
N LYS A 773 -17.68 -55.56 15.95
CA LYS A 773 -16.96 -55.78 17.21
C LYS A 773 -17.89 -55.97 18.40
N GLN A 774 -19.09 -55.40 18.36
CA GLN A 774 -20.14 -55.61 19.38
C GLN A 774 -20.95 -56.91 19.17
N GLY A 775 -20.76 -57.62 18.05
CA GLY A 775 -21.38 -58.93 17.79
C GLY A 775 -22.57 -58.91 16.82
N ASP A 776 -23.01 -57.74 16.34
CA ASP A 776 -24.06 -57.62 15.32
C ASP A 776 -23.50 -57.80 13.90
N ARG A 777 -23.29 -59.05 13.51
CA ARG A 777 -22.72 -59.40 12.20
C ARG A 777 -23.63 -59.02 11.03
N ALA A 778 -24.94 -59.15 11.19
CA ALA A 778 -25.90 -58.89 10.12
C ALA A 778 -26.05 -57.39 9.85
N GLY A 779 -26.16 -56.58 10.90
CA GLY A 779 -26.17 -55.12 10.79
C GLY A 779 -24.85 -54.56 10.28
N ALA A 780 -23.71 -55.09 10.76
CA ALA A 780 -22.39 -54.70 10.27
C ALA A 780 -22.22 -54.90 8.76
N GLN A 781 -22.59 -56.08 8.26
CA GLN A 781 -22.43 -56.41 6.83
C GLN A 781 -23.29 -55.49 5.96
N LYS A 782 -24.53 -55.22 6.37
CA LYS A 782 -25.43 -54.29 5.68
C LYS A 782 -24.84 -52.88 5.60
N LEU A 783 -24.42 -52.33 6.74
CA LEU A 783 -23.88 -50.97 6.82
C LEU A 783 -22.61 -50.79 5.99
N ILE A 784 -21.70 -51.76 6.04
CA ILE A 784 -20.46 -51.72 5.25
C ILE A 784 -20.76 -51.82 3.75
N GLN A 785 -21.68 -52.71 3.33
CA GLN A 785 -22.05 -52.82 1.92
C GLN A 785 -22.68 -51.53 1.39
N GLU A 786 -23.59 -50.92 2.15
CA GLU A 786 -24.20 -49.64 1.79
C GLU A 786 -23.15 -48.52 1.69
N ALA A 787 -22.20 -48.47 2.62
CA ALA A 787 -21.09 -47.51 2.59
C ALA A 787 -20.22 -47.68 1.33
N LEU A 788 -19.80 -48.91 1.01
CA LEU A 788 -18.95 -49.19 -0.15
C LEU A 788 -19.67 -48.99 -1.49
N GLN A 789 -20.98 -49.26 -1.54
CA GLN A 789 -21.79 -48.96 -2.74
C GLN A 789 -21.85 -47.46 -3.00
N ALA A 790 -22.01 -46.65 -1.95
CA ALA A 790 -22.05 -45.20 -2.07
C ALA A 790 -20.66 -44.59 -2.33
N ARG A 791 -19.60 -45.14 -1.71
CA ARG A 791 -18.22 -44.67 -1.79
C ARG A 791 -17.25 -45.86 -1.87
N PRO A 792 -16.97 -46.37 -3.08
CA PRO A 792 -16.09 -47.54 -3.26
C PRO A 792 -14.66 -47.34 -2.77
N ASP A 793 -14.18 -46.10 -2.73
CA ASP A 793 -12.83 -45.74 -2.26
C ASP A 793 -12.63 -46.01 -0.76
N LEU A 794 -13.71 -46.08 0.02
CA LEU A 794 -13.65 -46.43 1.44
C LEU A 794 -13.18 -47.87 1.69
N ALA A 795 -13.13 -48.73 0.67
CA ALA A 795 -12.60 -50.09 0.78
C ALA A 795 -11.14 -50.12 1.30
N ALA A 796 -10.35 -49.06 1.04
CA ALA A 796 -9.00 -48.94 1.56
C ALA A 796 -8.96 -48.86 3.11
N GLN A 797 -10.05 -48.43 3.76
CA GLN A 797 -10.14 -48.38 5.22
C GLN A 797 -10.41 -49.75 5.86
N LEU A 798 -10.72 -50.79 5.08
CA LEU A 798 -10.94 -52.16 5.57
C LEU A 798 -9.65 -53.01 5.62
N GLN A 799 -8.58 -52.55 4.95
CA GLN A 799 -7.26 -53.21 4.92
C GLN A 799 -6.38 -52.78 6.10
#